data_AF-A0A3S1AHK6-F1
#
_entry.id   AF-A0A3S1AHK6-F1
#
_cell.length_a   1.000
_cell.length_b   1.000
_cell.length_c   1.000
_cell.angle_alpha   90.00
_cell.angle_beta   90.00
_cell.angle_gamma   90.00
#
_symmetry.space_group_name_H-M   'P 1'
#
loop_
_entity.id
_entity.type
_entity.pdbx_description
1 polymer ?
#
loop_
_entity_poly.entity_id
_entity_poly.type
_entity_poly.pdbx_seq_one_letter_code
_entity_poly.pdbx_strand_id
1 'polypeptide(L)'
;MNIKRREFLLLMGGSAGAVALGSLSGCERKVGISPQVTKPVVQASFSFNPIKGPIPLETDGFKSEQQKENYSSFEITDDLTLPDGYQYQVIAAWGDKVGDSRFGYNNDYLSFIPISENEGYLVINFEYVSAIPWMQTYQQVIGKSLPFDEVKASLKEKASTKNEINAFGLADKDSIKLKIREISFEALLDQGLGVISIRRNSNGSWERTNSSADRRISGISGLEDKRYLKATGPAVAVFRKKQGIGYIDKLGERIIGTFGNCAGGTTPWGTVLSAEENFQAQVPEPVYADGTPFDPGKRPFALDDEELYGQGNVFGLGAHKYGWIVEVDPANAKDYGVKHTWLGRYRHEAVGVRAEAGKPLAFYSGCDRRGGHIYKFVSSKKVNNPKDKANSKLLQQGMLYAAKFNADGTGRWIPLKADTPVNPDLPGNIAGNLIRLPKGLESKTSKQTNQKSLLRLPDPIPGGYLEVNKDEQIAQYKQKFKKLNDLYTGNPEEKQGAILIDAHYAANAVGATCTARPEDTEIGQNGDLFISFTSGSTDKEGGPDTRIFKSPKGEAPYEYGWIMRLTEDGNNPAANTFRWKMMATGGEPAAGGLGFANPDNLLIDRSGNVWMVTDISTTRLNKELKSRISDDGKPVGVSGIFGNNGLWYIPTSGDYAGKAFLFGTGPMECETTGPCFTPDEETMFLAIQHPGEANGIRKNQALETREFMVTTTTGEEFVQTRKVPVGSNWPSKNPDAPPKPAVVAITKSTTS
;
A
#
# COMPACT_ATOMS: atom_id res chain seq x y z
N MET A 1 12.67 -10.75 -43.20
CA MET A 1 13.84 -11.31 -43.90
C MET A 1 13.82 -12.81 -43.68
N ASN A 2 13.97 -13.61 -44.74
CA ASN A 2 13.72 -15.05 -44.74
C ASN A 2 15.04 -15.83 -44.71
N ILE A 3 14.98 -17.06 -44.15
CA ILE A 3 15.99 -18.16 -44.16
C ILE A 3 17.02 -18.17 -43.01
N LYS A 4 17.42 -19.30 -42.39
CA LYS A 4 16.93 -20.69 -42.14
C LYS A 4 18.05 -21.36 -41.29
N ARG A 5 17.70 -22.50 -40.66
CA ARG A 5 18.55 -23.71 -40.47
C ARG A 5 19.97 -23.48 -39.92
N ARG A 6 20.11 -23.25 -38.60
CA ARG A 6 21.24 -23.86 -37.86
C ARG A 6 21.17 -23.94 -36.34
N GLU A 7 20.10 -23.49 -35.67
CA GLU A 7 20.09 -23.49 -34.19
C GLU A 7 18.83 -24.12 -33.55
N PHE A 8 18.26 -25.17 -34.17
CA PHE A 8 17.05 -25.83 -33.64
C PHE A 8 17.23 -27.29 -33.20
N LEU A 9 18.45 -27.83 -33.09
CA LEU A 9 18.62 -29.23 -32.64
C LEU A 9 19.83 -29.40 -31.73
N LEU A 10 19.61 -29.17 -30.44
CA LEU A 10 20.40 -29.71 -29.34
C LEU A 10 19.45 -30.14 -28.21
N LEU A 11 18.53 -31.04 -28.56
CA LEU A 11 17.77 -31.82 -27.61
C LEU A 11 17.85 -33.30 -28.02
N MET A 12 18.40 -34.10 -27.10
CA MET A 12 18.24 -35.56 -26.98
C MET A 12 18.97 -36.44 -28.00
N GLY A 13 20.22 -36.77 -27.68
CA GLY A 13 20.84 -38.03 -28.09
C GLY A 13 20.51 -39.13 -27.08
N GLY A 14 19.60 -40.03 -27.45
CA GLY A 14 19.33 -41.29 -26.75
C GLY A 14 20.16 -42.43 -27.34
N SER A 15 20.69 -43.29 -26.47
CA SER A 15 21.36 -44.54 -26.82
C SER A 15 20.39 -45.73 -26.75
N ALA A 16 20.17 -46.32 -27.93
CA ALA A 16 20.02 -47.73 -28.28
C ALA A 16 19.26 -48.73 -27.35
N GLY A 17 18.23 -49.36 -27.93
CA GLY A 17 17.70 -50.67 -27.53
C GLY A 17 16.64 -51.12 -28.53
N ALA A 18 16.91 -52.16 -29.32
CA ALA A 18 16.10 -52.60 -30.44
C ALA A 18 15.26 -53.87 -30.14
N VAL A 19 14.27 -54.08 -31.01
CA VAL A 19 13.59 -55.34 -31.39
C VAL A 19 12.30 -55.72 -30.64
N ALA A 20 11.14 -55.55 -31.30
CA ALA A 20 10.33 -56.64 -31.90
C ALA A 20 8.88 -56.17 -32.15
N LEU A 21 8.46 -56.16 -33.42
CA LEU A 21 7.05 -56.04 -33.81
C LEU A 21 6.40 -57.43 -33.84
N GLY A 22 5.23 -57.56 -33.24
CA GLY A 22 4.38 -58.74 -33.32
C GLY A 22 2.91 -58.35 -33.15
N SER A 23 2.20 -58.23 -34.26
CA SER A 23 0.74 -58.13 -34.34
C SER A 23 0.08 -59.46 -34.01
N LEU A 24 -0.99 -59.48 -33.20
CA LEU A 24 -2.05 -60.49 -33.28
C LEU A 24 -3.37 -59.97 -32.65
N SER A 25 -4.45 -60.35 -33.32
CA SER A 25 -5.82 -59.90 -33.17
C SER A 25 -6.59 -60.51 -32.00
N GLY A 26 -7.59 -59.78 -31.52
CA GLY A 26 -8.90 -60.32 -31.14
C GLY A 26 -9.07 -60.85 -29.70
N CYS A 27 -9.84 -60.12 -28.89
CA CYS A 27 -11.00 -60.66 -28.17
C CYS A 27 -11.76 -59.53 -27.46
N GLU A 28 -13.01 -59.31 -27.86
CA GLU A 28 -13.98 -58.50 -27.13
C GLU A 28 -14.34 -59.16 -25.80
N ARG A 29 -14.27 -58.39 -24.70
CA ARG A 29 -15.06 -58.63 -23.50
C ARG A 29 -15.60 -57.30 -22.97
N LYS A 30 -16.92 -57.16 -22.99
CA LYS A 30 -17.68 -56.13 -22.28
C LYS A 30 -17.36 -56.22 -20.78
N VAL A 31 -16.83 -55.14 -20.22
CA VAL A 31 -16.80 -54.90 -18.76
C VAL A 31 -17.51 -53.57 -18.51
N GLY A 32 -18.45 -53.61 -17.57
CA GLY A 32 -19.35 -52.51 -17.24
C GLY A 32 -18.61 -51.24 -16.83
N ILE A 33 -19.09 -50.11 -17.36
CA ILE A 33 -18.63 -48.78 -16.98
C ILE A 33 -19.39 -48.41 -15.70
N SER A 34 -18.75 -48.59 -14.54
CA SER A 34 -19.03 -47.73 -13.39
C SER A 34 -18.43 -46.35 -13.70
N PRO A 35 -19.07 -45.23 -13.32
CA PRO A 35 -18.46 -43.92 -13.48
C PRO A 35 -17.24 -43.86 -12.57
N GLN A 36 -16.05 -43.99 -13.16
CA GLN A 36 -14.82 -43.60 -12.48
C GLN A 36 -14.90 -42.09 -12.26
N VAL A 37 -15.07 -41.71 -11.00
CA VAL A 37 -14.73 -40.38 -10.51
C VAL A 37 -13.30 -40.11 -10.95
N THR A 38 -13.14 -39.31 -12.00
CA THR A 38 -11.83 -38.84 -12.46
C THR A 38 -11.24 -38.02 -11.34
N LYS A 39 -10.22 -38.57 -10.67
CA LYS A 39 -9.38 -37.81 -9.74
C LYS A 39 -8.85 -36.57 -10.49
N PRO A 40 -8.84 -35.38 -9.86
CA PRO A 40 -8.30 -34.19 -10.50
C PRO A 40 -6.82 -34.39 -10.83
N VAL A 41 -6.43 -33.76 -11.93
CA VAL A 41 -5.08 -33.70 -12.46
C VAL A 41 -4.18 -33.01 -11.42
N VAL A 42 -3.23 -33.78 -10.86
CA VAL A 42 -2.12 -33.37 -9.98
C VAL A 42 -2.53 -32.35 -8.89
N GLN A 43 -2.93 -32.84 -7.72
CA GLN A 43 -3.01 -32.01 -6.51
C GLN A 43 -1.61 -31.53 -6.14
N ALA A 44 -1.42 -30.21 -6.10
CA ALA A 44 -0.24 -29.64 -5.49
C ALA A 44 -0.15 -30.10 -4.03
N SER A 45 1.01 -30.59 -3.59
CA SER A 45 1.21 -30.99 -2.20
C SER A 45 1.51 -29.76 -1.34
N PHE A 46 0.51 -28.92 -1.10
CA PHE A 46 0.56 -27.87 -0.08
C PHE A 46 0.06 -28.42 1.26
N SER A 47 0.34 -27.70 2.34
CA SER A 47 -0.22 -28.04 3.66
C SER A 47 -1.69 -27.66 3.82
N PHE A 48 -2.33 -27.15 2.77
CA PHE A 48 -3.71 -26.69 2.75
C PHE A 48 -4.35 -26.97 1.38
N ASN A 49 -5.67 -27.09 1.36
CA ASN A 49 -6.45 -27.09 0.12
C ASN A 49 -6.89 -25.64 -0.16
N PRO A 50 -6.54 -25.03 -1.30
CA PRO A 50 -6.99 -23.69 -1.64
C PRO A 50 -8.52 -23.57 -1.55
N ILE A 51 -9.02 -22.45 -1.04
CA ILE A 51 -10.47 -22.22 -1.00
C ILE A 51 -10.99 -21.86 -2.40
N LYS A 52 -12.26 -22.15 -2.63
CA LYS A 52 -12.93 -21.79 -3.88
C LYS A 52 -13.28 -20.30 -3.88
N GLY A 53 -12.69 -19.55 -4.80
CA GLY A 53 -13.05 -18.15 -5.07
C GLY A 53 -14.29 -18.03 -5.96
N PRO A 54 -14.69 -16.79 -6.32
CA PRO A 54 -15.87 -16.55 -7.15
C PRO A 54 -15.68 -16.79 -8.65
N ILE A 55 -14.44 -16.84 -9.15
CA ILE A 55 -14.15 -17.05 -10.57
C ILE A 55 -13.37 -18.35 -10.79
N PRO A 56 -13.51 -19.00 -11.96
CA PRO A 56 -12.70 -20.16 -12.31
C PRO A 56 -11.20 -19.82 -12.39
N LEU A 57 -10.35 -20.68 -11.84
CA LEU A 57 -8.89 -20.58 -11.94
C LEU A 57 -8.31 -21.75 -12.74
N GLU A 58 -7.16 -21.54 -13.39
CA GLU A 58 -6.44 -22.64 -14.07
C GLU A 58 -6.05 -23.75 -13.08
N THR A 59 -5.76 -23.36 -11.83
CA THR A 59 -5.35 -24.25 -10.74
C THR A 59 -6.46 -25.17 -10.26
N ASP A 60 -7.72 -24.91 -10.62
CA ASP A 60 -8.85 -25.77 -10.24
C ASP A 60 -8.88 -27.07 -11.06
N GLY A 61 -8.23 -27.08 -12.24
CA GLY A 61 -8.14 -28.26 -13.10
C GLY A 61 -9.45 -28.68 -13.79
N PHE A 62 -10.50 -27.85 -13.72
CA PHE A 62 -11.79 -28.11 -14.38
C PHE A 62 -11.77 -27.75 -15.87
N LYS A 63 -12.51 -28.50 -16.69
CA LYS A 63 -12.79 -28.13 -18.10
C LYS A 63 -13.87 -27.04 -18.17
N SER A 64 -13.95 -26.29 -19.28
CA SER A 64 -14.87 -25.14 -19.43
C SER A 64 -16.33 -25.44 -19.08
N GLU A 65 -16.89 -26.58 -19.52
CA GLU A 65 -18.27 -26.96 -19.16
C GLU A 65 -18.43 -27.24 -17.65
N GLN A 66 -17.44 -27.88 -17.03
CA GLN A 66 -17.42 -28.08 -15.58
C GLN A 66 -17.25 -26.75 -14.85
N GLN A 67 -16.50 -25.79 -15.40
CA GLN A 67 -16.37 -24.46 -14.81
C GLN A 67 -17.71 -23.74 -14.80
N LYS A 68 -18.45 -23.74 -15.91
CA LYS A 68 -19.79 -23.12 -15.98
C LYS A 68 -20.74 -23.73 -14.94
N GLU A 69 -20.75 -25.06 -14.81
CA GLU A 69 -21.57 -25.76 -13.82
C GLU A 69 -21.14 -25.45 -12.38
N ASN A 70 -19.84 -25.53 -12.08
CA ASN A 70 -19.34 -25.32 -10.72
C ASN A 70 -19.44 -23.85 -10.28
N TYR A 71 -19.38 -22.89 -11.20
CA TYR A 71 -19.35 -21.46 -10.90
C TYR A 71 -20.64 -20.72 -11.26
N SER A 72 -21.73 -21.41 -11.65
CA SER A 72 -23.01 -20.77 -11.99
C SER A 72 -23.65 -20.02 -10.81
N SER A 73 -23.29 -20.37 -9.58
CA SER A 73 -23.71 -19.65 -8.38
C SER A 73 -22.59 -19.54 -7.35
N PHE A 74 -22.59 -18.44 -6.60
CA PHE A 74 -21.63 -18.22 -5.51
C PHE A 74 -22.29 -17.48 -4.33
N GLU A 75 -21.80 -17.67 -3.12
CA GLU A 75 -22.26 -16.96 -1.93
C GLU A 75 -21.08 -16.26 -1.27
N ILE A 76 -21.16 -14.95 -1.13
CA ILE A 76 -20.17 -14.15 -0.42
C ILE A 76 -20.48 -14.23 1.07
N THR A 77 -19.42 -14.39 1.86
CA THR A 77 -19.52 -14.48 3.32
C THR A 77 -19.02 -13.19 3.95
N ASP A 78 -19.77 -12.67 4.93
CA ASP A 78 -19.32 -11.57 5.81
C ASP A 78 -18.45 -12.13 6.96
N ASP A 79 -17.36 -12.81 6.59
CA ASP A 79 -16.43 -13.45 7.53
C ASP A 79 -15.05 -13.70 6.90
N LEU A 80 -14.03 -13.87 7.74
CA LEU A 80 -12.74 -14.40 7.30
C LEU A 80 -12.88 -15.90 6.99
N THR A 81 -12.88 -16.24 5.71
CA THR A 81 -12.98 -17.62 5.23
C THR A 81 -11.58 -18.19 4.99
N LEU A 82 -11.32 -19.39 5.51
CA LEU A 82 -10.01 -20.06 5.50
C LEU A 82 -10.13 -21.50 4.99
N PRO A 83 -9.01 -22.15 4.63
CA PRO A 83 -9.01 -23.56 4.24
C PRO A 83 -9.47 -24.47 5.37
N ASP A 84 -10.00 -25.64 5.01
CA ASP A 84 -10.26 -26.72 5.96
C ASP A 84 -9.00 -27.05 6.78
N GLY A 85 -9.15 -27.22 8.08
CA GLY A 85 -8.03 -27.45 9.01
C GLY A 85 -7.30 -26.17 9.45
N TYR A 86 -7.81 -24.99 9.12
CA TYR A 86 -7.35 -23.72 9.66
C TYR A 86 -8.46 -23.00 10.44
N GLN A 87 -8.05 -22.19 11.41
CA GLN A 87 -8.93 -21.39 12.25
C GLN A 87 -8.29 -20.03 12.51
N TYR A 88 -9.10 -19.05 12.96
CA TYR A 88 -8.60 -17.77 13.41
C TYR A 88 -9.11 -17.39 14.80
N GLN A 89 -8.36 -16.53 15.48
CA GLN A 89 -8.71 -15.92 16.75
C GLN A 89 -8.56 -14.39 16.63
N VAL A 90 -9.54 -13.63 17.09
CA VAL A 90 -9.41 -12.16 17.21
C VAL A 90 -8.51 -11.83 18.40
N ILE A 91 -7.44 -11.07 18.14
CA ILE A 91 -6.44 -10.67 19.15
C ILE A 91 -6.78 -9.33 19.78
N ALA A 92 -7.22 -8.38 18.96
CA ALA A 92 -7.69 -7.06 19.38
C ALA A 92 -8.51 -6.42 18.26
N ALA A 93 -9.50 -5.62 18.63
CA ALA A 93 -10.35 -4.86 17.72
C ALA A 93 -10.42 -3.38 18.13
N TRP A 94 -10.85 -2.52 17.20
CA TRP A 94 -11.06 -1.10 17.48
C TRP A 94 -11.85 -0.86 18.78
N GLY A 95 -11.36 0.07 19.59
CA GLY A 95 -11.93 0.41 20.90
C GLY A 95 -11.34 -0.36 22.08
N ASP A 96 -10.70 -1.51 21.86
CA ASP A 96 -10.07 -2.28 22.94
C ASP A 96 -8.96 -1.46 23.63
N LYS A 97 -8.73 -1.65 24.93
CA LYS A 97 -7.72 -0.88 25.66
C LYS A 97 -6.29 -1.16 25.17
N VAL A 98 -5.49 -0.10 24.98
CA VAL A 98 -4.06 -0.19 24.69
C VAL A 98 -3.32 0.87 25.51
N GLY A 99 -2.64 0.44 26.58
CA GLY A 99 -1.96 1.35 27.49
C GLY A 99 -2.90 2.37 28.14
N ASP A 100 -2.61 3.66 27.94
CA ASP A 100 -3.40 4.82 28.36
C ASP A 100 -4.45 5.26 27.33
N SER A 101 -4.61 4.50 26.25
CA SER A 101 -5.48 4.80 25.12
C SER A 101 -6.23 3.53 24.67
N ARG A 102 -6.58 3.45 23.39
CA ARG A 102 -7.33 2.36 22.76
C ARG A 102 -6.68 1.88 21.47
N PHE A 103 -7.04 0.69 21.03
CA PHE A 103 -6.76 0.16 19.71
C PHE A 103 -7.43 1.08 18.68
N GLY A 104 -6.63 1.55 17.71
CA GLY A 104 -7.06 2.51 16.70
C GLY A 104 -8.02 1.92 15.68
N TYR A 105 -8.38 2.74 14.70
CA TYR A 105 -9.27 2.36 13.59
C TYR A 105 -8.45 1.94 12.37
N ASN A 106 -9.04 1.11 11.50
CA ASN A 106 -8.42 0.57 10.30
C ASN A 106 -6.98 0.13 10.54
N ASN A 107 -6.85 -0.93 11.35
CA ASN A 107 -5.55 -1.55 11.56
C ASN A 107 -4.96 -2.03 10.23
N ASP A 108 -3.71 -1.68 9.99
CA ASP A 108 -2.98 -2.04 8.78
C ASP A 108 -1.78 -2.92 9.15
N TYR A 109 -0.60 -2.64 8.60
CA TYR A 109 0.60 -3.43 8.74
C TYR A 109 0.90 -3.88 10.17
N LEU A 110 1.30 -5.15 10.22
CA LEU A 110 1.61 -5.87 11.43
C LEU A 110 3.08 -6.27 11.42
N SER A 111 3.75 -6.10 12.56
CA SER A 111 5.08 -6.65 12.78
C SER A 111 5.14 -7.35 14.13
N PHE A 112 5.41 -8.64 14.10
CA PHE A 112 5.66 -9.43 15.31
C PHE A 112 7.16 -9.45 15.67
N ILE A 113 7.50 -8.94 16.85
CA ILE A 113 8.86 -8.95 17.41
C ILE A 113 8.92 -9.92 18.59
N PRO A 114 9.57 -11.09 18.46
CA PRO A 114 9.63 -12.09 19.52
C PRO A 114 10.49 -11.61 20.70
N ILE A 115 9.98 -11.84 21.91
CA ILE A 115 10.72 -11.71 23.19
C ILE A 115 11.20 -13.10 23.63
N SER A 116 10.35 -14.10 23.46
CA SER A 116 10.64 -15.53 23.64
C SER A 116 9.91 -16.35 22.57
N GLU A 117 9.99 -17.68 22.63
CA GLU A 117 9.28 -18.58 21.72
C GLU A 117 7.75 -18.34 21.73
N ASN A 118 7.19 -18.05 22.91
CA ASN A 118 5.74 -17.95 23.10
C ASN A 118 5.29 -16.53 23.49
N GLU A 119 6.14 -15.51 23.35
CA GLU A 119 5.80 -14.15 23.76
C GLU A 119 6.48 -13.13 22.87
N GLY A 120 5.80 -12.04 22.56
CA GLY A 120 6.35 -10.97 21.73
C GLY A 120 5.53 -9.68 21.76
N TYR A 121 6.05 -8.69 21.06
CA TYR A 121 5.32 -7.48 20.74
C TYR A 121 4.70 -7.61 19.35
N LEU A 122 3.44 -7.20 19.22
CA LEU A 122 2.84 -6.93 17.93
C LEU A 122 2.76 -5.41 17.78
N VAL A 123 3.38 -4.89 16.73
CA VAL A 123 3.24 -3.47 16.33
C VAL A 123 2.22 -3.40 15.22
N ILE A 124 1.28 -2.48 15.35
CA ILE A 124 0.09 -2.36 14.48
C ILE A 124 -0.02 -0.91 14.02
N ASN A 125 -0.12 -0.71 12.72
CA ASN A 125 -0.48 0.59 12.16
C ASN A 125 -1.99 0.81 12.20
N PHE A 126 -2.41 2.09 12.23
CA PHE A 126 -3.80 2.52 12.19
C PHE A 126 -3.90 3.65 11.16
N GLU A 127 -4.44 3.33 10.00
CA GLU A 127 -4.22 4.15 8.81
C GLU A 127 -5.14 5.38 8.78
N TYR A 128 -6.45 5.16 8.79
CA TYR A 128 -7.48 6.19 8.66
C TYR A 128 -8.75 5.84 9.44
N VAL A 129 -9.77 6.71 9.33
CA VAL A 129 -11.13 6.43 9.82
C VAL A 129 -12.10 6.36 8.65
N SER A 130 -12.83 5.26 8.51
CA SER A 130 -13.90 5.14 7.51
C SER A 130 -15.14 5.88 8.02
N ALA A 131 -15.46 7.02 7.41
CA ALA A 131 -16.40 8.02 7.94
C ALA A 131 -17.77 7.43 8.30
N ILE A 132 -18.36 6.63 7.41
CA ILE A 132 -19.69 6.01 7.59
C ILE A 132 -19.73 5.12 8.84
N PRO A 133 -19.02 3.96 8.89
CA PRO A 133 -19.09 3.08 10.05
C PRO A 133 -18.51 3.72 11.31
N TRP A 134 -17.46 4.54 11.20
CA TRP A 134 -16.88 5.22 12.36
C TRP A 134 -17.90 6.13 13.03
N MET A 135 -18.52 7.08 12.31
CA MET A 135 -19.54 7.96 12.89
C MET A 135 -20.78 7.19 13.36
N GLN A 136 -21.23 6.20 12.59
CA GLN A 136 -22.41 5.40 12.90
C GLN A 136 -22.26 4.67 14.23
N THR A 137 -21.06 4.18 14.54
CA THR A 137 -20.84 3.25 15.65
C THR A 137 -19.97 3.82 16.78
N TYR A 138 -19.39 5.02 16.62
CA TYR A 138 -18.47 5.63 17.56
C TYR A 138 -18.99 5.62 19.00
N GLN A 139 -20.22 6.11 19.22
CA GLN A 139 -20.79 6.12 20.56
C GLN A 139 -20.99 4.72 21.15
N GLN A 140 -21.37 3.75 20.33
CA GLN A 140 -21.59 2.37 20.79
C GLN A 140 -20.28 1.66 21.14
N VAL A 141 -19.21 1.90 20.37
CA VAL A 141 -17.92 1.25 20.57
C VAL A 141 -17.07 1.96 21.63
N ILE A 142 -17.07 3.29 21.61
CA ILE A 142 -16.21 4.12 22.47
C ILE A 142 -16.92 4.58 23.76
N GLY A 143 -18.24 4.67 23.76
CA GLY A 143 -19.01 5.21 24.89
C GLY A 143 -18.98 6.74 24.99
N LYS A 144 -18.53 7.45 23.94
CA LYS A 144 -18.49 8.92 23.86
C LYS A 144 -19.31 9.41 22.68
N SER A 145 -20.17 10.41 22.90
CA SER A 145 -20.87 11.11 21.81
C SER A 145 -19.99 12.24 21.25
N LEU A 146 -20.11 12.49 19.95
CA LEU A 146 -19.40 13.57 19.25
C LEU A 146 -20.39 14.51 18.54
N PRO A 147 -20.05 15.80 18.37
CA PRO A 147 -20.98 16.82 17.86
C PRO A 147 -21.11 16.81 16.32
N PHE A 148 -21.29 15.63 15.71
CA PHE A 148 -21.34 15.49 14.24
C PHE A 148 -22.46 16.32 13.62
N ASP A 149 -23.69 16.20 14.13
CA ASP A 149 -24.86 16.86 13.54
C ASP A 149 -24.76 18.38 13.60
N GLU A 150 -24.25 18.92 14.71
CA GLU A 150 -24.06 20.36 14.89
C GLU A 150 -23.00 20.92 13.92
N VAL A 151 -21.92 20.17 13.70
CA VAL A 151 -20.87 20.57 12.75
C VAL A 151 -21.39 20.43 11.31
N LYS A 152 -22.06 19.33 10.96
CA LYS A 152 -22.67 19.12 9.63
C LYS A 152 -23.68 20.23 9.31
N ALA A 153 -24.54 20.61 10.26
CA ALA A 153 -25.48 21.71 10.09
C ALA A 153 -24.76 23.05 9.82
N SER A 154 -23.71 23.36 10.60
CA SER A 154 -22.94 24.60 10.41
C SER A 154 -22.20 24.66 9.07
N LEU A 155 -21.71 23.53 8.56
CA LEU A 155 -21.03 23.45 7.27
C LEU A 155 -22.00 23.64 6.11
N LYS A 156 -23.22 23.07 6.19
CA LYS A 156 -24.29 23.26 5.19
C LYS A 156 -24.73 24.72 5.11
N GLU A 157 -24.91 25.39 6.24
CA GLU A 157 -25.30 26.81 6.31
C GLU A 157 -24.24 27.76 5.71
N LYS A 158 -22.97 27.36 5.73
CA LYS A 158 -21.84 28.18 5.25
C LYS A 158 -21.52 28.01 3.75
N ALA A 159 -22.32 27.22 3.02
CA ALA A 159 -22.34 27.09 1.56
C ALA A 159 -20.97 27.25 0.87
N SER A 160 -20.01 26.39 1.19
CA SER A 160 -19.04 25.93 0.20
C SER A 160 -19.65 24.71 -0.50
N THR A 161 -19.37 24.50 -1.79
CA THR A 161 -19.92 23.37 -2.56
C THR A 161 -19.42 21.99 -2.09
N LYS A 162 -18.67 21.92 -0.98
CA LYS A 162 -17.95 20.74 -0.48
C LYS A 162 -18.07 20.52 1.03
N ASN A 163 -18.97 21.21 1.74
CA ASN A 163 -19.08 21.11 3.20
C ASN A 163 -17.73 21.31 3.94
N GLU A 164 -16.91 22.24 3.46
CA GLU A 164 -15.55 22.49 3.94
C GLU A 164 -15.44 23.81 4.72
N ILE A 165 -14.56 23.84 5.73
CA ILE A 165 -14.19 25.06 6.47
C ILE A 165 -12.71 25.11 6.83
N ASN A 166 -12.10 26.30 6.71
CA ASN A 166 -10.78 26.55 7.28
C ASN A 166 -10.89 26.81 8.80
N ALA A 167 -11.00 25.74 9.59
CA ALA A 167 -11.10 25.80 11.05
C ALA A 167 -9.85 26.43 11.72
N PHE A 168 -8.67 26.27 11.11
CA PHE A 168 -7.43 26.92 11.55
C PHE A 168 -7.58 28.44 11.66
N GLY A 169 -8.23 29.04 10.67
CA GLY A 169 -8.43 30.50 10.56
C GLY A 169 -9.53 31.07 11.47
N LEU A 170 -10.31 30.23 12.15
CA LEU A 170 -11.33 30.67 13.09
C LEU A 170 -10.72 31.17 14.41
N ALA A 171 -11.41 32.06 15.11
CA ALA A 171 -11.02 32.50 16.45
C ALA A 171 -10.99 31.31 17.44
N ASP A 172 -10.07 31.31 18.41
CA ASP A 172 -9.89 30.16 19.33
C ASP A 172 -11.12 29.87 20.21
N LYS A 173 -11.97 30.88 20.44
CA LYS A 173 -13.23 30.75 21.20
C LYS A 173 -14.45 30.49 20.32
N ASP A 174 -14.26 30.34 19.00
CA ASP A 174 -15.35 30.01 18.08
C ASP A 174 -15.93 28.64 18.42
N SER A 175 -17.25 28.58 18.61
CA SER A 175 -17.93 27.37 19.06
C SER A 175 -17.82 26.21 18.06
N ILE A 176 -17.77 26.51 16.76
CA ILE A 176 -17.60 25.51 15.71
C ILE A 176 -16.15 25.02 15.67
N LYS A 177 -15.16 25.91 15.85
CA LYS A 177 -13.76 25.50 15.96
C LYS A 177 -13.55 24.50 17.10
N LEU A 178 -14.16 24.73 18.26
CA LEU A 178 -14.05 23.82 19.41
C LEU A 178 -14.65 22.44 19.14
N LYS A 179 -15.81 22.37 18.47
CA LYS A 179 -16.46 21.10 18.09
C LYS A 179 -15.66 20.35 17.01
N ILE A 180 -15.14 21.07 16.01
CA ILE A 180 -14.25 20.49 14.99
C ILE A 180 -12.97 19.96 15.64
N ARG A 181 -12.41 20.70 16.61
CA ARG A 181 -11.24 20.26 17.37
C ARG A 181 -11.52 18.96 18.11
N GLU A 182 -12.68 18.81 18.73
CA GLU A 182 -13.06 17.58 19.43
C GLU A 182 -13.15 16.38 18.46
N ILE A 183 -13.87 16.53 17.34
CA ILE A 183 -13.98 15.47 16.32
C ILE A 183 -12.60 15.10 15.76
N SER A 184 -11.81 16.12 15.40
CA SER A 184 -10.48 15.93 14.81
C SER A 184 -9.51 15.29 15.79
N PHE A 185 -9.62 15.60 17.08
CA PHE A 185 -8.80 14.98 18.12
C PHE A 185 -9.09 13.48 18.23
N GLU A 186 -10.37 13.08 18.33
CA GLU A 186 -10.72 11.66 18.44
C GLU A 186 -10.39 10.88 17.15
N ALA A 187 -10.62 11.48 15.97
CA ALA A 187 -10.28 10.86 14.70
C ALA A 187 -8.76 10.66 14.52
N LEU A 188 -7.93 11.62 14.96
CA LEU A 188 -6.48 11.46 14.96
C LEU A 188 -5.97 10.57 16.10
N LEU A 189 -6.71 10.44 17.20
CA LEU A 189 -6.41 9.47 18.27
C LEU A 189 -6.58 8.03 17.77
N ASP A 190 -7.49 7.81 16.84
CA ASP A 190 -7.73 6.51 16.21
C ASP A 190 -6.74 6.18 15.08
N GLN A 191 -5.92 7.13 14.63
CA GLN A 191 -4.84 6.92 13.64
C GLN A 191 -3.46 6.82 14.31
N GLY A 192 -2.43 6.37 13.57
CA GLY A 192 -1.05 6.30 14.04
C GLY A 192 -0.54 4.87 14.08
N LEU A 193 0.12 4.48 15.17
CA LEU A 193 0.45 3.08 15.44
C LEU A 193 0.28 2.73 16.92
N GLY A 194 0.33 1.43 17.22
CA GLY A 194 0.26 0.88 18.56
C GLY A 194 1.26 -0.25 18.75
N VAL A 195 1.72 -0.40 19.99
CA VAL A 195 2.48 -1.56 20.42
C VAL A 195 1.62 -2.32 21.41
N ILE A 196 1.47 -3.62 21.21
CA ILE A 196 0.76 -4.51 22.14
C ILE A 196 1.64 -5.71 22.45
N SER A 197 1.49 -6.26 23.64
CA SER A 197 2.19 -7.46 24.09
C SER A 197 1.26 -8.67 24.06
N ILE A 198 1.71 -9.74 23.43
CA ILE A 198 0.95 -10.97 23.25
C ILE A 198 1.77 -12.20 23.65
N ARG A 199 1.08 -13.26 24.07
CA ARG A 199 1.69 -14.56 24.34
C ARG A 199 0.84 -15.70 23.81
N ARG A 200 1.48 -16.81 23.45
CA ARG A 200 0.85 -18.10 23.17
C ARG A 200 0.70 -18.85 24.50
N ASN A 201 -0.53 -19.17 24.87
CA ASN A 201 -0.82 -19.91 26.10
C ASN A 201 -0.59 -21.42 25.92
N SER A 202 -0.74 -22.20 26.99
CA SER A 202 -0.49 -23.65 27.00
C SER A 202 -1.39 -24.44 26.04
N ASN A 203 -2.52 -23.87 25.63
CA ASN A 203 -3.45 -24.50 24.69
C ASN A 203 -3.13 -24.13 23.23
N GLY A 204 -2.06 -23.35 23.00
CA GLY A 204 -1.63 -22.92 21.68
C GLY A 204 -2.32 -21.66 21.16
N SER A 205 -3.26 -21.07 21.91
CA SER A 205 -3.98 -19.83 21.53
C SER A 205 -3.18 -18.58 21.90
N TRP A 206 -3.34 -17.52 21.13
CA TRP A 206 -2.68 -16.23 21.39
C TRP A 206 -3.56 -15.32 22.24
N GLU A 207 -2.98 -14.62 23.20
CA GLU A 207 -3.71 -13.69 24.07
C GLU A 207 -2.90 -12.44 24.39
N ARG A 208 -3.62 -11.34 24.64
CA ARG A 208 -3.05 -10.07 25.12
C ARG A 208 -2.51 -10.24 26.54
N THR A 209 -1.27 -9.83 26.78
CA THR A 209 -0.72 -9.78 28.14
C THR A 209 -1.01 -8.46 28.85
N ASN A 210 -1.32 -7.40 28.08
CA ASN A 210 -1.59 -6.05 28.58
C ASN A 210 -0.44 -5.51 29.45
N SER A 211 0.81 -5.75 29.03
CA SER A 211 2.00 -5.31 29.77
C SER A 211 2.15 -3.79 29.76
N SER A 212 3.08 -3.27 30.57
CA SER A 212 3.42 -1.84 30.60
C SER A 212 4.09 -1.32 29.32
N ALA A 213 4.44 -2.20 28.37
CA ALA A 213 4.94 -1.81 27.06
C ALA A 213 3.83 -1.38 26.10
N ASP A 214 2.58 -1.79 26.37
CA ASP A 214 1.42 -1.47 25.55
C ASP A 214 1.21 0.05 25.50
N ARG A 215 1.19 0.63 24.31
CA ARG A 215 1.08 2.09 24.13
C ARG A 215 0.59 2.46 22.74
N ARG A 216 0.07 3.69 22.62
CA ARG A 216 -0.26 4.33 21.34
C ARG A 216 0.72 5.45 21.01
N ILE A 217 1.05 5.55 19.73
CA ILE A 217 1.71 6.69 19.10
C ILE A 217 0.71 7.17 18.04
N SER A 218 -0.19 8.07 18.42
CA SER A 218 -1.34 8.43 17.60
C SER A 218 -1.07 9.63 16.69
N GLY A 219 -2.02 9.95 15.81
CA GLY A 219 -2.03 11.18 15.00
C GLY A 219 -1.99 12.48 15.78
N ILE A 220 -2.12 12.43 17.11
CA ILE A 220 -2.13 13.60 17.98
C ILE A 220 -1.13 13.53 19.15
N SER A 221 -0.29 12.48 19.21
CA SER A 221 0.79 12.38 20.20
C SER A 221 1.72 13.61 20.16
N GLY A 222 2.14 14.11 21.31
CA GLY A 222 2.93 15.33 21.44
C GLY A 222 2.10 16.61 21.58
N LEU A 223 0.82 16.64 21.18
CA LEU A 223 0.01 17.85 21.28
C LEU A 223 -0.21 18.27 22.75
N GLU A 224 -0.66 17.33 23.59
CA GLU A 224 -1.01 17.61 25.00
C GLU A 224 -0.08 16.88 25.99
N ASP A 225 0.36 15.68 25.63
CA ASP A 225 1.22 14.81 26.46
C ASP A 225 2.73 15.12 26.35
N LYS A 226 3.12 16.00 25.41
CA LYS A 226 4.51 16.38 25.08
C LYS A 226 5.40 15.22 24.62
N ARG A 227 4.82 14.07 24.23
CA ARG A 227 5.49 12.90 23.64
C ARG A 227 5.74 13.11 22.14
N TYR A 228 6.49 14.16 21.81
CA TYR A 228 6.80 14.52 20.43
C TYR A 228 7.62 13.43 19.72
N LEU A 229 7.29 13.18 18.45
CA LEU A 229 8.15 12.44 17.55
C LEU A 229 9.42 13.25 17.26
N LYS A 230 10.50 12.53 16.95
CA LYS A 230 11.80 13.12 16.56
C LYS A 230 12.01 13.01 15.05
N ALA A 231 12.97 13.75 14.52
CA ALA A 231 13.43 13.60 13.15
C ALA A 231 14.96 13.64 13.05
N THR A 232 15.49 12.99 12.02
CA THR A 232 16.92 12.99 11.66
C THR A 232 17.10 13.25 10.17
N GLY A 233 18.30 13.66 9.75
CA GLY A 233 18.62 13.93 8.35
C GLY A 233 18.33 15.36 7.88
N PRO A 234 18.55 15.66 6.59
CA PRO A 234 18.66 17.04 6.09
C PRO A 234 17.38 17.87 6.18
N ALA A 235 16.19 17.26 6.13
CA ALA A 235 14.94 18.02 6.20
C ALA A 235 14.72 18.69 7.56
N VAL A 236 15.43 18.25 8.61
CA VAL A 236 15.42 18.92 9.92
C VAL A 236 15.89 20.38 9.82
N ALA A 237 16.79 20.71 8.89
CA ALA A 237 17.19 22.09 8.64
C ALA A 237 16.00 22.96 8.20
N VAL A 238 15.10 22.41 7.38
CA VAL A 238 13.87 23.08 6.95
C VAL A 238 12.88 23.20 8.11
N PHE A 239 12.72 22.15 8.94
CA PHE A 239 11.80 22.17 10.10
C PHE A 239 12.18 23.25 11.13
N ARG A 240 13.47 23.62 11.21
CA ARG A 240 13.98 24.64 12.13
C ARG A 240 13.87 26.08 11.61
N LYS A 241 13.46 26.28 10.36
CA LYS A 241 13.33 27.62 9.76
C LYS A 241 12.47 28.53 10.63
N LYS A 242 12.90 29.80 10.71
CA LYS A 242 12.13 30.88 11.36
C LYS A 242 11.40 31.77 10.35
N GLN A 243 11.84 31.71 9.10
CA GLN A 243 11.30 32.44 7.95
C GLN A 243 11.43 31.54 6.72
N GLY A 244 10.47 31.65 5.81
CA GLY A 244 10.43 30.91 4.55
C GLY A 244 9.33 31.44 3.65
N ILE A 245 9.17 30.84 2.48
CA ILE A 245 8.16 31.21 1.48
C ILE A 245 6.74 30.85 1.97
N GLY A 246 6.61 29.68 2.61
CA GLY A 246 5.36 29.12 3.10
C GLY A 246 5.16 29.23 4.61
N TYR A 247 4.36 28.32 5.15
CA TYR A 247 3.93 28.31 6.55
C TYR A 247 5.03 27.83 7.50
N ILE A 248 5.11 28.46 8.69
CA ILE A 248 6.05 28.10 9.77
C ILE A 248 5.24 27.76 11.03
N ASP A 249 5.26 26.49 11.44
CA ASP A 249 4.46 25.96 12.56
C ASP A 249 4.98 26.35 13.96
N LYS A 250 6.18 26.95 14.03
CA LYS A 250 6.87 27.38 15.26
C LYS A 250 7.20 26.25 16.24
N LEU A 251 7.09 24.98 15.86
CA LEU A 251 7.46 23.84 16.70
C LEU A 251 8.95 23.49 16.60
N GLY A 252 9.65 24.01 15.58
CA GLY A 252 11.02 23.62 15.27
C GLY A 252 11.04 22.16 14.77
N GLU A 253 11.96 21.35 15.27
CA GLU A 253 12.05 19.93 14.91
C GLU A 253 11.02 19.02 15.60
N ARG A 254 10.26 19.54 16.58
CA ARG A 254 9.23 18.76 17.28
C ARG A 254 8.09 18.45 16.31
N ILE A 255 7.63 17.21 16.33
CA ILE A 255 6.56 16.71 15.47
C ILE A 255 5.41 16.21 16.36
N ILE A 256 4.19 16.60 16.00
CA ILE A 256 2.97 16.13 16.64
C ILE A 256 2.43 15.00 15.78
N GLY A 257 2.36 13.81 16.38
CA GLY A 257 1.72 12.63 15.81
C GLY A 257 2.32 12.08 14.51
N THR A 258 1.66 11.02 14.06
CA THR A 258 1.85 10.31 12.79
C THR A 258 0.48 9.79 12.35
N PHE A 259 0.16 9.86 11.06
CA PHE A 259 -1.15 9.46 10.53
C PHE A 259 -1.06 9.08 9.05
N GLY A 260 -2.11 8.44 8.52
CA GLY A 260 -2.02 7.75 7.24
C GLY A 260 -0.96 6.64 7.32
N ASN A 261 -0.85 5.99 8.49
CA ASN A 261 0.09 4.91 8.70
C ASN A 261 -0.45 3.67 7.99
N CYS A 262 -0.05 3.49 6.74
CA CYS A 262 -0.43 2.36 5.89
C CYS A 262 0.42 1.16 6.28
N ALA A 263 1.36 0.75 5.42
CA ALA A 263 2.15 -0.43 5.66
C ALA A 263 3.48 -0.16 6.40
N GLY A 264 4.46 -1.04 6.28
CA GLY A 264 5.70 -0.90 7.02
C GLY A 264 6.75 -1.96 6.72
N GLY A 265 7.68 -2.14 7.66
CA GLY A 265 8.73 -3.13 7.54
C GLY A 265 9.41 -3.41 8.87
N THR A 266 9.95 -4.61 9.03
CA THR A 266 10.63 -5.04 10.25
C THR A 266 12.13 -5.02 10.04
N THR A 267 12.86 -4.34 10.93
CA THR A 267 14.32 -4.31 10.81
C THR A 267 14.94 -5.58 11.41
N PRO A 268 16.08 -6.07 10.87
CA PRO A 268 16.77 -7.23 11.45
C PRO A 268 17.29 -7.02 12.89
N TRP A 269 17.28 -5.79 13.40
CA TRP A 269 17.67 -5.42 14.77
C TRP A 269 16.49 -5.21 15.72
N GLY A 270 15.27 -5.55 15.29
CA GLY A 270 14.09 -5.62 16.16
C GLY A 270 13.39 -4.28 16.42
N THR A 271 13.54 -3.32 15.50
CA THR A 271 12.68 -2.13 15.41
C THR A 271 11.67 -2.29 14.27
N VAL A 272 10.62 -1.48 14.29
CA VAL A 272 9.56 -1.48 13.28
C VAL A 272 9.54 -0.14 12.58
N LEU A 273 9.41 -0.17 11.26
CA LEU A 273 9.26 0.99 10.38
C LEU A 273 7.79 1.07 9.98
N SER A 274 7.14 2.19 10.30
CA SER A 274 5.75 2.49 9.94
C SER A 274 5.73 3.58 8.86
N ALA A 275 4.89 3.42 7.85
CA ALA A 275 4.91 4.24 6.65
C ALA A 275 3.76 5.25 6.61
N GLU A 276 4.06 6.55 6.55
CA GLU A 276 3.03 7.56 6.31
C GLU A 276 2.75 7.70 4.80
N GLU A 277 1.51 7.45 4.41
CA GLU A 277 1.10 7.21 3.03
C GLU A 277 0.15 8.30 2.54
N ASN A 278 -1.16 8.13 2.70
CA ASN A 278 -2.18 9.12 2.36
C ASN A 278 -2.29 10.31 3.35
N PHE A 279 -1.16 10.81 3.87
CA PHE A 279 -1.08 11.93 4.82
C PHE A 279 -1.73 13.23 4.30
N GLN A 280 -1.86 13.39 2.98
CA GLN A 280 -2.56 14.52 2.36
C GLN A 280 -4.05 14.58 2.72
N ALA A 281 -4.62 13.47 3.19
CA ALA A 281 -5.97 13.46 3.74
C ALA A 281 -6.10 14.45 4.91
N GLN A 282 -5.00 14.67 5.64
CA GLN A 282 -4.95 15.45 6.88
C GLN A 282 -4.35 16.84 6.71
N VAL A 283 -3.35 16.99 5.84
CA VAL A 283 -2.54 18.21 5.69
C VAL A 283 -2.23 18.49 4.20
N PRO A 284 -1.95 19.73 3.78
CA PRO A 284 -1.68 20.02 2.37
C PRO A 284 -0.32 19.44 1.93
N GLU A 285 -0.32 18.47 1.03
CA GLU A 285 0.92 17.81 0.59
C GLU A 285 1.98 18.73 -0.03
N PRO A 286 1.64 19.64 -0.96
CA PRO A 286 2.64 20.41 -1.71
C PRO A 286 3.48 21.34 -0.83
N VAL A 287 4.73 21.55 -1.27
CA VAL A 287 5.67 22.47 -0.63
C VAL A 287 6.18 23.53 -1.62
N TYR A 288 6.86 24.55 -1.08
CA TYR A 288 7.56 25.54 -1.88
C TYR A 288 9.02 25.12 -2.14
N ALA A 289 9.71 25.86 -3.01
CA ALA A 289 11.10 25.60 -3.39
C ALA A 289 12.12 25.68 -2.24
N ASP A 290 11.76 26.22 -1.08
CA ASP A 290 12.58 26.20 0.14
C ASP A 290 12.21 25.05 1.11
N GLY A 291 11.31 24.16 0.69
CA GLY A 291 10.80 23.03 1.46
C GLY A 291 9.70 23.38 2.47
N THR A 292 9.34 24.66 2.62
CA THR A 292 8.28 25.04 3.56
C THR A 292 6.89 24.63 3.04
N PRO A 293 5.97 24.21 3.92
CA PRO A 293 4.66 23.72 3.52
C PRO A 293 3.71 24.86 3.16
N PHE A 294 2.60 24.49 2.52
CA PHE A 294 1.47 25.40 2.35
C PHE A 294 0.80 25.74 3.70
N ASP A 295 0.04 26.84 3.69
CA ASP A 295 -0.82 27.20 4.83
C ASP A 295 -1.82 26.07 5.14
N PRO A 296 -2.05 25.71 6.42
CA PRO A 296 -2.99 24.66 6.80
C PRO A 296 -4.40 24.85 6.21
N GLY A 297 -4.82 26.08 5.96
CA GLY A 297 -6.10 26.40 5.30
C GLY A 297 -6.23 25.89 3.87
N LYS A 298 -5.14 25.40 3.23
CA LYS A 298 -5.16 24.74 1.92
C LYS A 298 -5.66 23.30 1.97
N ARG A 299 -5.79 22.72 3.17
CA ARG A 299 -6.53 21.48 3.42
C ARG A 299 -7.59 21.79 4.49
N PRO A 300 -8.77 22.31 4.11
CA PRO A 300 -9.83 22.61 5.06
C PRO A 300 -10.36 21.32 5.70
N PHE A 301 -10.96 21.47 6.88
CA PHE A 301 -11.73 20.40 7.50
C PHE A 301 -13.04 20.20 6.74
N ALA A 302 -13.41 18.95 6.48
CA ALA A 302 -14.69 18.59 5.88
C ALA A 302 -15.36 17.47 6.67
N LEU A 303 -16.69 17.54 6.73
CA LEU A 303 -17.53 16.53 7.33
C LEU A 303 -18.91 16.54 6.67
N ASP A 304 -19.34 15.39 6.17
CA ASP A 304 -20.74 15.11 5.84
C ASP A 304 -21.13 13.69 6.27
N ASP A 305 -22.09 13.06 5.58
CA ASP A 305 -22.58 11.73 5.94
C ASP A 305 -21.68 10.60 5.39
N GLU A 306 -20.80 10.90 4.44
CA GLU A 306 -19.92 9.94 3.73
C GLU A 306 -18.43 10.29 3.83
N GLU A 307 -18.08 11.56 4.09
CA GLU A 307 -16.69 12.03 4.13
C GLU A 307 -16.31 12.68 5.47
N LEU A 308 -15.07 12.45 5.90
CA LEU A 308 -14.41 13.13 7.03
C LEU A 308 -12.91 13.27 6.76
N TYR A 309 -12.44 14.51 6.55
CA TYR A 309 -11.04 14.78 6.28
C TYR A 309 -10.54 16.15 6.76
N GLY A 310 -9.23 16.39 6.66
CA GLY A 310 -8.61 17.66 7.05
C GLY A 310 -8.53 17.86 8.57
N GLN A 311 -8.45 16.78 9.34
CA GLN A 311 -8.41 16.81 10.80
C GLN A 311 -7.17 17.55 11.33
N GLY A 312 -6.06 17.54 10.57
CA GLY A 312 -4.86 18.34 10.86
C GLY A 312 -5.04 19.86 10.74
N ASN A 313 -6.10 20.33 10.06
CA ASN A 313 -6.34 21.76 9.81
C ASN A 313 -6.48 22.54 11.12
N VAL A 314 -7.40 22.14 11.99
CA VAL A 314 -7.75 22.89 13.22
C VAL A 314 -6.57 23.03 14.19
N PHE A 315 -5.57 22.14 14.10
CA PHE A 315 -4.36 22.15 14.90
C PHE A 315 -3.18 22.90 14.26
N GLY A 316 -3.32 23.35 13.00
CA GLY A 316 -2.26 24.05 12.28
C GLY A 316 -1.04 23.17 12.00
N LEU A 317 -1.24 21.89 11.71
CA LEU A 317 -0.13 20.94 11.50
C LEU A 317 0.66 21.27 10.23
N GLY A 318 1.99 21.43 10.34
CA GLY A 318 2.87 21.77 9.22
C GLY A 318 3.17 20.56 8.33
N ALA A 319 2.58 20.52 7.13
CA ALA A 319 2.55 19.34 6.26
C ALA A 319 3.91 18.72 5.87
N HIS A 320 4.98 19.51 5.80
CA HIS A 320 6.35 19.04 5.52
C HIS A 320 6.88 18.02 6.54
N LYS A 321 6.22 17.85 7.69
CA LYS A 321 6.58 16.91 8.76
C LYS A 321 5.90 15.54 8.66
N TYR A 322 5.10 15.31 7.63
CA TYR A 322 4.37 14.05 7.40
C TYR A 322 4.67 13.49 6.00
N GLY A 323 4.43 12.20 5.81
CA GLY A 323 4.83 11.46 4.61
C GLY A 323 6.23 10.89 4.73
N TRP A 324 6.63 10.47 5.94
CA TRP A 324 7.93 9.87 6.20
C TRP A 324 7.78 8.49 6.83
N ILE A 325 8.83 7.68 6.75
CA ILE A 325 8.96 6.49 7.59
C ILE A 325 9.23 6.89 9.05
N VAL A 326 8.49 6.25 9.96
CA VAL A 326 8.62 6.36 11.42
C VAL A 326 9.22 5.06 11.98
N GLU A 327 10.42 5.11 12.53
CA GLU A 327 11.04 3.97 13.24
C GLU A 327 10.64 3.96 14.72
N VAL A 328 10.22 2.80 15.24
CA VAL A 328 9.87 2.58 16.65
C VAL A 328 10.53 1.30 17.18
N ASP A 329 11.14 1.39 18.37
CA ASP A 329 11.57 0.23 19.14
C ASP A 329 10.44 -0.24 20.08
N PRO A 330 9.76 -1.36 19.80
CA PRO A 330 8.66 -1.83 20.64
C PRO A 330 9.13 -2.21 22.05
N ALA A 331 10.39 -2.67 22.21
CA ALA A 331 10.96 -3.05 23.49
C ALA A 331 11.32 -1.85 24.37
N ASN A 332 11.36 -0.64 23.83
CA ASN A 332 11.58 0.60 24.58
C ASN A 332 10.26 1.36 24.76
N ALA A 333 9.62 1.22 25.92
CA ALA A 333 8.35 1.89 26.24
C ALA A 333 8.40 3.43 26.19
N LYS A 334 9.60 4.04 26.14
CA LYS A 334 9.80 5.50 26.01
C LYS A 334 10.09 5.95 24.59
N ASP A 335 10.10 5.02 23.63
CA ASP A 335 10.22 5.35 22.22
C ASP A 335 8.85 5.62 21.61
N TYR A 336 8.71 6.84 21.08
CA TYR A 336 7.50 7.37 20.45
C TYR A 336 7.69 7.63 18.96
N GLY A 337 8.83 7.26 18.37
CA GLY A 337 9.03 7.34 16.93
C GLY A 337 10.10 8.35 16.49
N VAL A 338 10.88 7.93 15.50
CA VAL A 338 11.89 8.75 14.82
C VAL A 338 11.62 8.75 13.31
N LYS A 339 11.45 9.95 12.73
CA LYS A 339 11.33 10.13 11.28
C LYS A 339 12.71 10.25 10.63
N HIS A 340 13.04 9.35 9.70
CA HIS A 340 14.34 9.35 9.00
C HIS A 340 14.24 10.04 7.65
N THR A 341 14.60 11.33 7.59
CA THR A 341 14.29 12.16 6.41
C THR A 341 15.15 11.86 5.19
N TRP A 342 16.26 11.13 5.35
CA TRP A 342 17.03 10.61 4.22
C TRP A 342 16.29 9.55 3.39
N LEU A 343 15.20 8.98 3.93
CA LEU A 343 14.36 8.03 3.21
C LEU A 343 13.40 8.72 2.22
N GLY A 344 13.36 10.06 2.24
CA GLY A 344 12.51 10.89 1.39
C GLY A 344 11.10 11.06 1.94
N ARG A 345 10.37 12.05 1.41
CA ARG A 345 8.97 12.32 1.73
C ARG A 345 8.09 12.08 0.53
N TYR A 346 7.17 11.13 0.67
CA TYR A 346 6.16 10.74 -0.32
C TYR A 346 5.10 9.88 0.39
N ARG A 347 4.15 9.33 -0.37
CA ARG A 347 3.13 8.41 0.17
C ARG A 347 3.74 7.03 0.33
N HIS A 348 4.41 6.76 1.45
CA HIS A 348 5.14 5.51 1.65
C HIS A 348 4.18 4.35 1.90
N GLU A 349 4.38 3.25 1.18
CA GLU A 349 3.78 1.96 1.54
C GLU A 349 4.76 1.11 2.38
N ALA A 350 4.77 -0.22 2.23
CA ALA A 350 5.65 -1.12 2.93
C ALA A 350 7.11 -0.98 2.48
N VAL A 351 8.02 -1.49 3.31
CA VAL A 351 9.46 -1.20 3.20
C VAL A 351 10.34 -2.43 3.32
N GLY A 352 11.15 -2.66 2.30
CA GLY A 352 12.16 -3.70 2.30
C GLY A 352 13.46 -3.23 2.96
N VAL A 353 13.93 -3.92 4.00
CA VAL A 353 15.21 -3.60 4.67
C VAL A 353 16.23 -4.70 4.42
N ARG A 354 17.36 -4.33 3.81
CA ARG A 354 18.46 -5.24 3.51
C ARG A 354 19.71 -4.85 4.31
N ALA A 355 20.02 -5.64 5.34
CA ALA A 355 21.15 -5.43 6.23
C ALA A 355 22.12 -6.63 6.20
N GLU A 356 23.32 -6.44 5.64
CA GLU A 356 24.34 -7.48 5.51
C GLU A 356 25.68 -7.01 6.06
N ALA A 357 26.32 -7.84 6.88
CA ALA A 357 27.63 -7.54 7.46
C ALA A 357 28.66 -7.18 6.38
N GLY A 358 29.38 -6.07 6.58
CA GLY A 358 30.40 -5.57 5.66
C GLY A 358 29.85 -4.79 4.45
N LYS A 359 28.53 -4.73 4.26
CA LYS A 359 27.87 -3.96 3.19
C LYS A 359 27.12 -2.75 3.76
N PRO A 360 26.86 -1.70 2.96
CA PRO A 360 25.91 -0.66 3.33
C PRO A 360 24.51 -1.24 3.61
N LEU A 361 23.78 -0.60 4.53
CA LEU A 361 22.35 -0.83 4.71
C LEU A 361 21.62 -0.32 3.45
N ALA A 362 20.70 -1.12 2.92
CA ALA A 362 19.74 -0.66 1.92
C ALA A 362 18.31 -0.71 2.45
N PHE A 363 17.53 0.27 2.03
CA PHE A 363 16.11 0.40 2.32
C PHE A 363 15.38 0.64 0.99
N TYR A 364 14.23 0.01 0.79
CA TYR A 364 13.42 0.10 -0.41
C TYR A 364 11.99 0.48 -0.02
N SER A 365 11.31 1.29 -0.84
CA SER A 365 9.93 1.72 -0.58
C SER A 365 9.27 2.23 -1.86
N GLY A 366 7.96 2.01 -1.98
CA GLY A 366 7.10 2.60 -3.01
C GLY A 366 6.54 3.95 -2.59
N CYS A 367 6.24 4.81 -3.56
CA CYS A 367 5.33 5.93 -3.40
C CYS A 367 3.97 5.52 -3.99
N ASP A 368 3.00 5.13 -3.18
CA ASP A 368 1.68 4.76 -3.69
C ASP A 368 0.93 6.00 -4.17
N ARG A 369 1.02 6.19 -5.48
CA ARG A 369 0.34 7.21 -6.25
C ARG A 369 0.27 6.72 -7.68
N ARG A 370 -0.74 7.14 -8.41
CA ARG A 370 -0.76 6.99 -9.87
C ARG A 370 0.40 7.77 -10.50
N GLY A 371 1.37 7.05 -11.03
CA GLY A 371 2.63 7.62 -11.50
C GLY A 371 3.67 7.86 -10.40
N GLY A 372 3.51 7.23 -9.24
CA GLY A 372 4.51 7.15 -8.17
C GLY A 372 5.79 6.41 -8.59
N HIS A 373 6.70 6.19 -7.65
CA HIS A 373 8.04 5.66 -7.97
C HIS A 373 8.50 4.61 -6.96
N ILE A 374 9.47 3.80 -7.36
CA ILE A 374 10.26 2.95 -6.46
C ILE A 374 11.52 3.69 -6.03
N TYR A 375 11.80 3.68 -4.74
CA TYR A 375 12.97 4.30 -4.13
C TYR A 375 13.90 3.27 -3.51
N LYS A 376 15.16 3.67 -3.40
CA LYS A 376 16.21 2.97 -2.68
C LYS A 376 17.02 3.96 -1.88
N PHE A 377 17.20 3.73 -0.59
CA PHE A 377 18.19 4.41 0.22
C PHE A 377 19.39 3.49 0.46
N VAL A 378 20.60 4.06 0.42
CA VAL A 378 21.85 3.35 0.77
C VAL A 378 22.61 4.16 1.83
N SER A 379 22.93 3.53 2.96
CA SER A 379 23.66 4.19 4.04
C SER A 379 25.12 4.51 3.65
N SER A 380 25.65 5.60 4.20
CA SER A 380 27.05 5.99 4.01
C SER A 380 28.05 5.08 4.72
N LYS A 381 27.61 4.41 5.79
CA LYS A 381 28.39 3.47 6.59
C LYS A 381 27.89 2.04 6.38
N LYS A 382 28.73 1.09 6.74
CA LYS A 382 28.45 -0.34 6.61
C LYS A 382 27.75 -0.87 7.86
N VAL A 383 26.93 -1.89 7.66
CA VAL A 383 26.42 -2.76 8.72
C VAL A 383 27.58 -3.63 9.20
N ASN A 384 27.82 -3.67 10.52
CA ASN A 384 28.80 -4.59 11.11
C ASN A 384 28.13 -5.89 11.53
N ASN A 385 27.06 -5.79 12.32
CA ASN A 385 26.19 -6.89 12.72
C ASN A 385 24.75 -6.51 12.35
N PRO A 386 24.05 -7.26 11.48
CA PRO A 386 22.67 -6.97 11.09
C PRO A 386 21.68 -6.86 12.25
N LYS A 387 21.93 -7.56 13.36
CA LYS A 387 21.03 -7.58 14.53
C LYS A 387 21.30 -6.47 15.55
N ASP A 388 22.31 -5.63 15.33
CA ASP A 388 22.68 -4.57 16.27
C ASP A 388 21.69 -3.40 16.19
N LYS A 389 21.03 -3.07 17.31
CA LYS A 389 20.12 -1.92 17.44
C LYS A 389 20.78 -0.58 17.08
N ALA A 390 22.11 -0.48 17.11
CA ALA A 390 22.80 0.72 16.64
C ALA A 390 22.62 0.99 15.13
N ASN A 391 22.15 0.01 14.36
CA ASN A 391 21.91 0.15 12.92
C ASN A 391 20.84 1.19 12.57
N SER A 392 19.91 1.55 13.48
CA SER A 392 19.00 2.70 13.30
C SER A 392 19.75 4.00 12.96
N LYS A 393 20.99 4.17 13.44
CA LYS A 393 21.83 5.35 13.11
C LYS A 393 22.27 5.37 11.64
N LEU A 394 22.26 4.23 10.94
CA LEU A 394 22.65 4.15 9.53
C LEU A 394 21.59 4.79 8.62
N LEU A 395 20.32 4.84 9.05
CA LEU A 395 19.23 5.53 8.35
C LEU A 395 19.38 7.06 8.38
N GLN A 396 20.25 7.60 9.26
CA GLN A 396 20.41 9.04 9.45
C GLN A 396 21.38 9.68 8.46
N GLN A 397 22.14 8.91 7.68
CA GLN A 397 23.08 9.44 6.70
C GLN A 397 23.35 8.46 5.54
N GLY A 398 23.00 8.87 4.33
CA GLY A 398 23.24 8.08 3.12
C GLY A 398 22.84 8.84 1.86
N MET A 399 22.27 8.11 0.90
CA MET A 399 21.76 8.68 -0.35
C MET A 399 20.45 7.99 -0.73
N LEU A 400 19.45 8.80 -1.09
CA LEU A 400 18.20 8.33 -1.68
C LEU A 400 18.33 8.28 -3.21
N TYR A 401 17.77 7.26 -3.81
CA TYR A 401 17.71 7.02 -5.24
C TYR A 401 16.29 6.72 -5.67
N ALA A 402 15.95 7.05 -6.92
CA ALA A 402 14.70 6.66 -7.57
C ALA A 402 14.98 5.73 -8.75
N ALA A 403 14.10 4.75 -9.00
CA ALA A 403 14.28 3.74 -10.04
C ALA A 403 14.01 4.28 -11.45
N LYS A 404 14.82 3.86 -12.41
CA LYS A 404 14.52 3.89 -13.85
C LYS A 404 14.45 2.47 -14.38
N PHE A 405 13.29 2.07 -14.88
CA PHE A 405 13.09 0.80 -15.57
C PHE A 405 13.25 0.98 -17.08
N ASN A 406 13.92 0.02 -17.74
CA ASN A 406 13.98 -0.10 -19.19
C ASN A 406 13.15 -1.32 -19.60
N ALA A 407 12.46 -1.23 -20.74
CA ALA A 407 11.56 -2.28 -21.25
C ALA A 407 12.25 -3.63 -21.57
N ASP A 408 13.59 -3.67 -21.59
CA ASP A 408 14.39 -4.88 -21.81
C ASP A 408 14.66 -5.69 -20.53
N GLY A 409 14.03 -5.31 -19.41
CA GLY A 409 14.22 -5.97 -18.11
C GLY A 409 15.47 -5.49 -17.36
N THR A 410 16.13 -4.43 -17.82
CA THR A 410 17.21 -3.75 -17.07
C THR A 410 16.71 -2.48 -16.38
N GLY A 411 17.48 -1.96 -15.45
CA GLY A 411 17.21 -0.66 -14.85
C GLY A 411 18.40 -0.08 -14.11
N ARG A 412 18.24 1.15 -13.62
CA ARG A 412 19.26 1.89 -12.87
C ARG A 412 18.66 2.76 -11.78
N TRP A 413 19.46 3.04 -10.76
CA TRP A 413 19.12 3.95 -9.67
C TRP A 413 19.63 5.37 -9.94
N ILE A 414 18.75 6.37 -9.82
CA ILE A 414 19.08 7.79 -10.03
C ILE A 414 19.17 8.49 -8.68
N PRO A 415 20.33 9.07 -8.28
CA PRO A 415 20.47 9.69 -6.97
C PRO A 415 19.66 11.00 -6.88
N LEU A 416 19.03 11.26 -5.73
CA LEU A 416 18.30 12.51 -5.45
C LEU A 416 19.18 13.47 -4.64
N LYS A 417 20.07 14.16 -5.35
CA LYS A 417 21.01 15.14 -4.79
C LYS A 417 21.09 16.40 -5.66
N ALA A 418 21.60 17.46 -5.07
CA ALA A 418 21.63 18.80 -5.67
C ALA A 418 22.23 18.84 -7.10
N ASP A 419 23.29 18.06 -7.38
CA ASP A 419 23.96 18.05 -8.67
C ASP A 419 23.36 17.07 -9.70
N THR A 420 22.32 16.32 -9.36
CA THR A 420 21.66 15.39 -10.29
C THR A 420 21.05 16.13 -11.48
N PRO A 421 21.33 15.70 -12.73
CA PRO A 421 20.77 16.32 -13.91
C PRO A 421 19.24 16.23 -13.96
N VAL A 422 18.60 17.32 -14.39
CA VAL A 422 17.19 17.35 -14.74
C VAL A 422 16.99 16.68 -16.10
N ASN A 423 16.22 15.60 -16.11
CA ASN A 423 15.91 14.84 -17.31
C ASN A 423 14.57 14.09 -17.18
N PRO A 424 13.43 14.80 -17.08
CA PRO A 424 12.13 14.14 -16.94
C PRO A 424 11.81 13.24 -18.14
N ASP A 425 10.94 12.25 -17.91
CA ASP A 425 10.32 11.51 -19.01
C ASP A 425 9.37 12.40 -19.83
N LEU A 426 8.98 11.90 -20.99
CA LEU A 426 8.02 12.54 -21.88
C LEU A 426 6.59 12.14 -21.49
N PRO A 427 5.64 13.08 -21.33
CA PRO A 427 4.24 12.78 -21.06
C PRO A 427 3.64 11.76 -22.03
N GLY A 428 4.02 11.75 -23.30
CA GLY A 428 3.53 10.77 -24.28
C GLY A 428 3.86 9.30 -23.97
N ASN A 429 4.78 9.02 -23.04
CA ASN A 429 5.03 7.65 -22.55
C ASN A 429 4.20 7.28 -21.32
N ILE A 430 3.54 8.25 -20.70
CA ILE A 430 2.86 8.11 -19.41
C ILE A 430 1.36 7.99 -19.65
N ALA A 431 0.72 6.99 -19.06
CA ALA A 431 -0.72 6.84 -19.15
C ALA A 431 -1.41 8.11 -18.61
N GLY A 432 -2.34 8.67 -19.38
CA GLY A 432 -2.99 9.95 -19.06
C GLY A 432 -2.24 11.19 -19.58
N ASN A 433 -1.05 11.04 -20.18
CA ASN A 433 -0.23 12.11 -20.75
C ASN A 433 0.03 13.25 -19.75
N LEU A 434 0.34 12.94 -18.50
CA LEU A 434 0.56 13.93 -17.45
C LEU A 434 1.77 13.58 -16.59
N ILE A 435 2.67 14.56 -16.43
CA ILE A 435 3.76 14.52 -15.45
C ILE A 435 3.71 15.81 -14.64
N ARG A 436 3.89 15.70 -13.31
CA ARG A 436 3.98 16.84 -12.40
C ARG A 436 5.43 17.09 -12.01
N LEU A 437 5.94 18.29 -12.29
CA LEU A 437 7.33 18.67 -12.04
C LEU A 437 7.42 19.75 -10.95
N PRO A 438 8.54 19.87 -10.22
CA PRO A 438 8.79 21.02 -9.36
C PRO A 438 8.79 22.29 -10.22
N LYS A 439 8.10 23.34 -9.78
CA LYS A 439 8.04 24.61 -10.52
C LYS A 439 9.41 25.29 -10.64
N GLY A 440 10.29 25.05 -9.66
CA GLY A 440 11.52 25.81 -9.47
C GLY A 440 11.25 27.27 -9.11
N LEU A 441 12.30 28.09 -9.03
CA LEU A 441 12.14 29.54 -8.96
C LEU A 441 11.82 30.11 -10.35
N GLU A 442 10.88 31.05 -10.43
CA GLU A 442 10.76 31.90 -11.62
C GLU A 442 11.98 32.84 -11.69
N SER A 443 12.62 32.94 -12.87
CA SER A 443 13.65 33.94 -13.07
C SER A 443 13.01 35.32 -13.07
N LYS A 444 13.62 36.28 -12.37
CA LYS A 444 13.27 37.70 -12.45
C LYS A 444 13.44 38.20 -13.89
N THR A 445 12.42 38.06 -14.72
CA THR A 445 12.38 38.61 -16.08
C THR A 445 11.00 39.15 -16.41
N SER A 446 10.67 40.30 -15.81
CA SER A 446 10.00 41.38 -16.53
C SER A 446 10.38 42.71 -15.88
N LYS A 447 10.65 43.70 -16.73
CA LYS A 447 11.08 45.05 -16.37
C LYS A 447 9.98 45.74 -15.56
N GLN A 448 10.22 46.00 -14.27
CA GLN A 448 9.61 47.16 -13.59
C GLN A 448 10.72 48.15 -13.27
N THR A 449 10.91 49.09 -14.19
CA THR A 449 11.70 50.30 -13.99
C THR A 449 11.03 51.18 -12.94
N ASN A 450 11.83 51.63 -11.97
CA ASN A 450 11.59 52.74 -11.05
C ASN A 450 10.47 52.59 -10.02
N GLN A 451 10.82 52.09 -8.82
CA GLN A 451 10.50 52.76 -7.56
C GLN A 451 11.35 52.22 -6.40
N LYS A 452 12.04 53.14 -5.71
CA LYS A 452 12.60 52.91 -4.36
C LYS A 452 11.42 52.64 -3.42
N SER A 453 11.21 51.39 -3.00
CA SER A 453 10.31 51.05 -1.90
C SER A 453 10.64 49.65 -1.38
N LEU A 454 10.93 49.59 -0.07
CA LEU A 454 10.93 48.45 0.87
C LEU A 454 10.82 47.03 0.29
N LEU A 455 11.76 46.17 0.71
CA LEU A 455 11.72 44.69 0.71
C LEU A 455 10.30 44.10 0.63
N ARG A 456 9.73 44.05 -0.57
CA ARG A 456 8.61 43.18 -0.90
C ARG A 456 9.22 41.97 -1.58
N LEU A 457 9.04 40.82 -0.93
CA LEU A 457 9.21 39.51 -1.56
C LEU A 457 8.50 39.53 -2.92
N PRO A 458 9.06 38.93 -3.99
CA PRO A 458 8.36 38.85 -5.26
C PRO A 458 6.97 38.22 -5.04
N ASP A 459 5.99 38.65 -5.84
CA ASP A 459 4.61 38.14 -5.82
C ASP A 459 4.59 36.63 -5.59
N PRO A 460 3.66 36.11 -4.74
CA PRO A 460 3.71 34.74 -4.28
C PRO A 460 3.78 33.79 -5.47
N ILE A 461 4.92 33.08 -5.59
CA ILE A 461 5.07 31.92 -6.46
C ILE A 461 3.82 31.07 -6.19
N PRO A 462 2.95 30.78 -7.17
CA PRO A 462 1.87 29.84 -6.94
C PRO A 462 2.57 28.53 -6.56
N GLY A 463 2.48 28.09 -5.30
CA GLY A 463 3.24 26.94 -4.82
C GLY A 463 2.92 25.65 -5.58
N GLY A 464 3.61 24.56 -5.25
CA GLY A 464 3.29 23.21 -5.71
C GLY A 464 4.01 22.82 -7.01
N TYR A 465 3.30 22.11 -7.90
CA TYR A 465 3.87 21.47 -9.10
C TYR A 465 3.42 22.14 -10.40
N LEU A 466 4.25 22.02 -11.44
CA LEU A 466 3.93 22.31 -12.83
C LEU A 466 3.35 21.05 -13.47
N GLU A 467 2.14 21.15 -14.01
CA GLU A 467 1.55 20.09 -14.84
C GLU A 467 2.10 20.19 -16.26
N VAL A 468 2.65 19.09 -16.76
CA VAL A 468 3.22 18.96 -18.10
C VAL A 468 2.47 17.86 -18.84
N ASN A 469 1.83 18.24 -19.95
CA ASN A 469 1.00 17.34 -20.76
C ASN A 469 1.43 17.24 -22.22
N LYS A 470 2.53 17.93 -22.59
CA LYS A 470 3.11 17.91 -23.93
C LYS A 470 4.63 17.76 -23.85
N ASP A 471 5.17 16.97 -24.76
CA ASP A 471 6.60 16.67 -24.83
C ASP A 471 7.46 17.92 -25.05
N GLU A 472 6.96 18.93 -25.78
CA GLU A 472 7.68 20.18 -26.02
C GLU A 472 7.90 20.98 -24.73
N GLN A 473 7.00 20.86 -23.76
CA GLN A 473 7.16 21.52 -22.45
C GLN A 473 8.34 20.93 -21.67
N ILE A 474 8.65 19.64 -21.86
CA ILE A 474 9.83 19.00 -21.26
C ILE A 474 11.13 19.58 -21.84
N ALA A 475 11.16 19.84 -23.15
CA ALA A 475 12.32 20.47 -23.78
C ALA A 475 12.58 21.88 -23.20
N GLN A 476 11.52 22.68 -23.00
CA GLN A 476 11.61 24.00 -22.37
C GLN A 476 12.06 23.89 -20.89
N TYR A 477 11.51 22.92 -20.16
CA TYR A 477 11.88 22.67 -18.76
C TYR A 477 13.37 22.34 -18.61
N LYS A 478 13.91 21.44 -19.45
CA LYS A 478 15.34 21.07 -19.48
C LYS A 478 16.25 22.21 -19.96
N GLN A 479 15.73 23.15 -20.74
CA GLN A 479 16.47 24.36 -21.10
C GLN A 479 16.62 25.29 -19.90
N LYS A 480 15.54 25.46 -19.13
CA LYS A 480 15.48 26.34 -17.95
C LYS A 480 16.23 25.79 -16.74
N PHE A 481 16.09 24.49 -16.45
CA PHE A 481 16.70 23.85 -15.28
C PHE A 481 17.64 22.74 -15.71
N LYS A 482 18.88 22.74 -15.21
CA LYS A 482 19.92 21.78 -15.59
C LYS A 482 20.13 20.71 -14.53
N LYS A 483 20.01 21.08 -13.25
CA LYS A 483 20.21 20.20 -12.10
C LYS A 483 19.13 20.44 -11.05
N LEU A 484 18.92 19.48 -10.14
CA LEU A 484 17.95 19.64 -9.05
C LEU A 484 18.22 20.90 -8.21
N ASN A 485 19.48 21.30 -8.03
CA ASN A 485 19.86 22.53 -7.34
C ASN A 485 19.23 23.81 -7.92
N ASP A 486 18.84 23.81 -9.19
CA ASP A 486 18.20 24.96 -9.86
C ASP A 486 16.72 25.09 -9.48
N LEU A 487 16.13 24.03 -8.91
CA LEU A 487 14.72 23.96 -8.51
C LEU A 487 14.48 24.36 -7.06
N TYR A 488 15.51 24.28 -6.21
CA TYR A 488 15.39 24.46 -4.75
C TYR A 488 16.31 25.56 -4.20
N THR A 489 15.93 26.12 -3.06
CA THR A 489 16.55 27.30 -2.45
C THR A 489 16.99 27.05 -1.00
N GLY A 490 17.80 27.96 -0.46
CA GLY A 490 18.41 27.83 0.86
C GLY A 490 19.91 27.51 0.79
N ASN A 491 20.50 27.29 1.95
CA ASN A 491 21.87 26.80 2.08
C ASN A 491 21.98 25.32 1.60
N PRO A 492 23.19 24.74 1.45
CA PRO A 492 23.34 23.38 0.93
C PRO A 492 22.54 22.30 1.67
N GLU A 493 22.45 22.38 3.00
CA GLU A 493 21.70 21.43 3.82
C GLU A 493 20.19 21.62 3.64
N GLU A 494 19.72 22.87 3.67
CA GLU A 494 18.32 23.20 3.43
C GLU A 494 17.86 22.76 2.02
N LYS A 495 18.71 22.92 1.00
CA LYS A 495 18.40 22.46 -0.35
C LYS A 495 18.27 20.95 -0.43
N GLN A 496 19.18 20.20 0.20
CA GLN A 496 19.05 18.75 0.27
C GLN A 496 17.80 18.34 1.06
N GLY A 497 17.49 19.06 2.14
CA GLY A 497 16.24 18.89 2.88
C GLY A 497 15.01 19.14 2.01
N ALA A 498 14.98 20.21 1.23
CA ALA A 498 13.88 20.53 0.32
C ALA A 498 13.71 19.48 -0.79
N ILE A 499 14.81 18.97 -1.37
CA ILE A 499 14.78 17.86 -2.33
C ILE A 499 14.12 16.61 -1.72
N LEU A 500 14.46 16.28 -0.46
CA LEU A 500 13.90 15.12 0.23
C LEU A 500 12.43 15.33 0.62
N ILE A 501 12.04 16.55 1.04
CA ILE A 501 10.64 16.92 1.32
C ILE A 501 9.77 16.85 0.06
N ASP A 502 10.36 17.14 -1.10
CA ASP A 502 9.72 17.18 -2.42
C ASP A 502 10.07 15.96 -3.29
N ALA A 503 10.47 14.85 -2.66
CA ALA A 503 11.15 13.73 -3.32
C ALA A 503 10.36 13.15 -4.50
N HIS A 504 9.02 13.07 -4.42
CA HIS A 504 8.18 12.64 -5.54
C HIS A 504 8.37 13.51 -6.79
N TYR A 505 8.25 14.83 -6.67
CA TYR A 505 8.41 15.71 -7.82
C TYR A 505 9.89 15.81 -8.24
N ALA A 506 10.84 15.73 -7.31
CA ALA A 506 12.26 15.62 -7.63
C ALA A 506 12.57 14.36 -8.47
N ALA A 507 11.93 13.22 -8.15
CA ALA A 507 12.05 11.97 -8.91
C ALA A 507 11.51 12.12 -10.34
N ASN A 508 10.35 12.75 -10.51
CA ASN A 508 9.84 13.12 -11.85
C ASN A 508 10.86 14.00 -12.60
N ALA A 509 11.46 14.99 -11.94
CA ALA A 509 12.41 15.92 -12.57
C ALA A 509 13.70 15.24 -13.06
N VAL A 510 14.17 14.18 -12.40
CA VAL A 510 15.38 13.43 -12.81
C VAL A 510 15.07 12.28 -13.78
N GLY A 511 13.78 12.06 -14.08
CA GLY A 511 13.32 11.04 -15.03
C GLY A 511 13.21 9.65 -14.44
N ALA A 512 12.93 9.52 -13.15
CA ALA A 512 12.49 8.25 -12.57
C ALA A 512 11.24 7.75 -13.28
N THR A 513 11.08 6.44 -13.39
CA THR A 513 9.92 5.84 -14.06
C THR A 513 8.67 6.09 -13.21
N CYS A 514 7.63 6.67 -13.80
CA CYS A 514 6.28 6.68 -13.23
C CYS A 514 5.74 5.24 -13.21
N THR A 515 5.31 4.75 -12.05
CA THR A 515 4.93 3.36 -11.84
C THR A 515 3.45 3.20 -11.54
N ALA A 516 2.97 1.95 -11.61
CA ALA A 516 1.56 1.60 -11.50
C ALA A 516 1.14 1.39 -10.04
N ARG A 517 1.18 2.48 -9.26
CA ARG A 517 0.84 2.48 -7.82
C ARG A 517 1.62 1.41 -7.04
N PRO A 518 2.92 1.65 -6.78
CA PRO A 518 3.72 0.71 -6.02
C PRO A 518 3.26 0.70 -4.58
N GLU A 519 2.75 -0.45 -4.15
CA GLU A 519 2.40 -0.69 -2.75
C GLU A 519 3.63 -1.35 -2.09
N ASP A 520 3.55 -2.63 -1.72
CA ASP A 520 4.54 -3.29 -0.88
C ASP A 520 5.91 -3.51 -1.56
N THR A 521 6.96 -3.49 -0.73
CA THR A 521 8.32 -3.88 -1.08
C THR A 521 8.90 -4.88 -0.06
N GLU A 522 9.17 -6.11 -0.50
CA GLU A 522 9.65 -7.19 0.38
C GLU A 522 10.99 -7.77 -0.06
N ILE A 523 11.85 -8.14 0.89
CA ILE A 523 13.19 -8.70 0.60
C ILE A 523 13.18 -10.22 0.77
N GLY A 524 13.39 -10.92 -0.33
CA GLY A 524 13.64 -12.36 -0.29
C GLY A 524 15.00 -12.69 0.32
N GLN A 525 15.14 -13.91 0.88
CA GLN A 525 16.38 -14.37 1.51
C GLN A 525 17.61 -14.34 0.59
N ASN A 526 17.40 -14.45 -0.72
CA ASN A 526 18.46 -14.37 -1.72
C ASN A 526 18.90 -12.92 -2.03
N GLY A 527 18.24 -11.92 -1.45
CA GLY A 527 18.49 -10.50 -1.65
C GLY A 527 17.69 -9.86 -2.78
N ASP A 528 16.77 -10.60 -3.41
CA ASP A 528 15.84 -10.04 -4.40
C ASP A 528 14.76 -9.20 -3.71
N LEU A 529 14.34 -8.16 -4.43
CA LEU A 529 13.24 -7.30 -4.03
C LEU A 529 11.97 -7.73 -4.78
N PHE A 530 10.91 -8.00 -4.03
CA PHE A 530 9.56 -8.19 -4.53
C PHE A 530 8.78 -6.91 -4.36
N ILE A 531 7.96 -6.56 -5.35
CA ILE A 531 7.22 -5.30 -5.37
C ILE A 531 5.81 -5.57 -5.87
N SER A 532 4.79 -5.14 -5.14
CA SER A 532 3.42 -5.12 -5.67
C SER A 532 3.13 -3.78 -6.33
N PHE A 533 2.41 -3.84 -7.44
CA PHE A 533 1.90 -2.69 -8.17
C PHE A 533 0.40 -2.89 -8.32
N THR A 534 -0.38 -2.15 -7.55
CA THR A 534 -1.80 -2.47 -7.37
C THR A 534 -2.64 -2.15 -8.60
N SER A 535 -2.33 -1.06 -9.31
CA SER A 535 -3.19 -0.58 -10.40
C SER A 535 -2.47 0.34 -11.38
N GLY A 536 -2.62 0.05 -12.66
CA GLY A 536 -2.11 0.88 -13.75
C GLY A 536 -3.11 1.88 -14.31
N SER A 537 -4.29 2.07 -13.70
CA SER A 537 -5.21 3.14 -14.15
C SER A 537 -4.66 4.53 -13.83
N THR A 538 -5.29 5.55 -14.43
CA THR A 538 -4.87 6.94 -14.40
C THR A 538 -5.84 7.81 -13.61
N ASP A 539 -5.37 8.93 -13.06
CA ASP A 539 -6.22 9.97 -12.50
C ASP A 539 -5.65 11.38 -12.77
N LYS A 540 -6.14 12.38 -12.02
CA LYS A 540 -5.65 13.75 -12.08
C LYS A 540 -4.19 13.92 -11.67
N GLU A 541 -3.59 12.96 -10.97
CA GLU A 541 -2.20 12.99 -10.52
C GLU A 541 -1.24 12.39 -11.53
N GLY A 542 -1.72 11.49 -12.40
CA GLY A 542 -0.94 10.90 -13.50
C GLY A 542 -1.29 9.44 -13.75
N GLY A 543 -0.29 8.68 -14.20
CA GLY A 543 -0.40 7.25 -14.49
C GLY A 543 0.98 6.60 -14.67
N PRO A 544 1.04 5.28 -14.88
CA PRO A 544 2.31 4.58 -15.10
C PRO A 544 2.92 4.82 -16.49
N ASP A 545 4.21 4.54 -16.60
CA ASP A 545 4.93 4.43 -17.87
C ASP A 545 4.41 3.23 -18.67
N THR A 546 3.75 3.53 -19.79
CA THR A 546 3.12 2.55 -20.67
C THR A 546 4.12 1.66 -21.39
N ARG A 547 5.42 1.94 -21.35
CA ARG A 547 6.46 1.07 -21.90
C ARG A 547 6.76 -0.11 -20.98
N ILE A 548 6.47 0.02 -19.68
CA ILE A 548 6.80 -0.94 -18.62
C ILE A 548 5.54 -1.69 -18.15
N PHE A 549 4.47 -0.94 -17.86
CA PHE A 549 3.25 -1.49 -17.28
C PHE A 549 2.19 -1.73 -18.35
N LYS A 550 2.06 -3.01 -18.73
CA LYS A 550 1.09 -3.47 -19.74
C LYS A 550 0.42 -4.76 -19.28
N SER A 551 -0.77 -5.03 -19.82
CA SER A 551 -1.40 -6.33 -19.70
C SER A 551 -0.54 -7.41 -20.38
N PRO A 552 -0.77 -8.71 -20.08
CA PRO A 552 -0.13 -9.82 -20.79
C PRO A 552 -0.36 -9.78 -22.32
N LYS A 553 -1.43 -9.11 -22.77
CA LYS A 553 -1.77 -8.90 -24.19
C LYS A 553 -1.26 -7.56 -24.75
N GLY A 554 -0.55 -6.78 -23.95
CA GLY A 554 0.10 -5.53 -24.36
C GLY A 554 -0.73 -4.26 -24.19
N GLU A 555 -1.88 -4.33 -23.52
CA GLU A 555 -2.78 -3.19 -23.29
C GLU A 555 -2.27 -2.28 -22.17
N ALA A 556 -2.49 -0.97 -22.30
CA ALA A 556 -2.24 0.03 -21.26
C ALA A 556 -3.23 1.20 -21.40
N PRO A 557 -3.75 1.77 -20.30
CA PRO A 557 -3.56 1.37 -18.91
C PRO A 557 -4.17 -0.01 -18.58
N TYR A 558 -3.71 -0.65 -17.52
CA TYR A 558 -4.20 -1.96 -17.06
C TYR A 558 -4.48 -1.94 -15.56
N GLU A 559 -5.68 -2.34 -15.16
CA GLU A 559 -6.19 -2.09 -13.81
C GLU A 559 -5.68 -3.08 -12.75
N TYR A 560 -5.49 -4.35 -13.10
CA TYR A 560 -5.53 -5.43 -12.10
C TYR A 560 -4.20 -5.70 -11.38
N GLY A 561 -3.15 -4.96 -11.73
CA GLY A 561 -1.89 -4.96 -11.01
C GLY A 561 -0.91 -6.10 -11.34
N TRP A 562 0.26 -6.05 -10.71
CA TRP A 562 1.40 -6.93 -10.94
C TRP A 562 2.18 -7.19 -9.65
N ILE A 563 2.93 -8.28 -9.62
CA ILE A 563 4.05 -8.48 -8.68
C ILE A 563 5.33 -8.55 -9.51
N MET A 564 6.28 -7.66 -9.22
CA MET A 564 7.59 -7.61 -9.85
C MET A 564 8.65 -8.22 -8.94
N ARG A 565 9.64 -8.88 -9.55
CA ARG A 565 10.89 -9.28 -8.90
C ARG A 565 12.05 -8.48 -9.49
N LEU A 566 12.85 -7.86 -8.63
CA LEU A 566 14.03 -7.06 -8.97
C LEU A 566 15.28 -7.64 -8.29
N THR A 567 16.36 -7.79 -9.07
CA THR A 567 17.66 -8.29 -8.60
C THR A 567 18.72 -7.24 -8.88
N GLU A 568 19.40 -6.79 -7.83
CA GLU A 568 20.55 -5.87 -7.93
C GLU A 568 21.76 -6.55 -8.56
N ASP A 569 22.51 -5.83 -9.39
CA ASP A 569 23.71 -6.38 -10.01
C ASP A 569 24.75 -6.82 -8.97
N GLY A 570 25.28 -8.03 -9.17
CA GLY A 570 26.23 -8.66 -8.24
C GLY A 570 25.63 -8.98 -6.86
N ASN A 571 24.30 -8.99 -6.73
CA ASN A 571 23.60 -9.13 -5.45
C ASN A 571 24.15 -8.17 -4.38
N ASN A 572 24.36 -6.91 -4.81
CA ASN A 572 24.97 -5.88 -4.00
C ASN A 572 23.96 -4.77 -3.69
N PRO A 573 23.60 -4.52 -2.40
CA PRO A 573 22.72 -3.43 -2.02
C PRO A 573 23.25 -2.05 -2.43
N ALA A 574 24.53 -1.88 -2.73
CA ALA A 574 25.09 -0.63 -3.23
C ALA A 574 25.15 -0.52 -4.77
N ALA A 575 24.64 -1.51 -5.52
CA ALA A 575 24.60 -1.46 -6.97
C ALA A 575 23.76 -0.28 -7.48
N ASN A 576 24.17 0.29 -8.62
CA ASN A 576 23.45 1.37 -9.30
C ASN A 576 22.59 0.86 -10.46
N THR A 577 22.58 -0.45 -10.69
CA THR A 577 21.93 -1.12 -11.81
C THR A 577 21.33 -2.43 -11.32
N PHE A 578 20.24 -2.83 -11.97
CA PHE A 578 19.46 -4.00 -11.60
C PHE A 578 18.81 -4.62 -12.83
N ARG A 579 18.32 -5.85 -12.64
CA ARG A 579 17.41 -6.53 -13.56
C ARG A 579 16.05 -6.72 -12.90
N TRP A 580 15.00 -6.75 -13.70
CA TRP A 580 13.64 -6.92 -13.22
C TRP A 580 12.81 -7.80 -14.16
N LYS A 581 11.76 -8.43 -13.61
CA LYS A 581 10.72 -9.13 -14.38
C LYS A 581 9.39 -9.08 -13.63
N MET A 582 8.27 -9.06 -14.36
CA MET A 582 6.96 -9.33 -13.77
C MET A 582 6.87 -10.82 -13.44
N MET A 583 6.67 -11.14 -12.17
CA MET A 583 6.52 -12.50 -11.66
C MET A 583 5.06 -12.96 -11.69
N ALA A 584 4.14 -12.07 -11.35
CA ALA A 584 2.70 -12.33 -11.36
C ALA A 584 1.95 -11.13 -11.93
N THR A 585 0.76 -11.36 -12.48
CA THR A 585 -0.11 -10.33 -13.04
C THR A 585 -1.55 -10.65 -12.65
N GLY A 586 -2.25 -9.66 -12.09
CA GLY A 586 -3.67 -9.79 -11.77
C GLY A 586 -4.53 -9.80 -13.03
N GLY A 587 -5.82 -10.06 -12.88
CA GLY A 587 -6.80 -10.14 -13.95
C GLY A 587 -7.31 -11.56 -14.20
N GLU A 588 -8.27 -11.67 -15.10
CA GLU A 588 -8.88 -12.96 -15.44
C GLU A 588 -7.90 -13.91 -16.14
N PRO A 589 -7.98 -15.24 -15.88
CA PRO A 589 -7.16 -16.23 -16.58
C PRO A 589 -7.25 -16.17 -18.10
N ALA A 590 -8.45 -15.95 -18.66
CA ALA A 590 -8.64 -15.79 -20.11
C ALA A 590 -7.93 -14.55 -20.70
N ALA A 591 -7.59 -13.57 -19.86
CA ALA A 591 -6.81 -12.39 -20.21
C ALA A 591 -5.29 -12.56 -19.94
N GLY A 592 -4.88 -13.71 -19.40
CA GLY A 592 -3.50 -14.00 -18.99
C GLY A 592 -3.16 -13.59 -17.55
N GLY A 593 -4.15 -13.18 -16.75
CA GLY A 593 -3.98 -12.92 -15.33
C GLY A 593 -4.07 -14.20 -14.48
N LEU A 594 -3.72 -14.10 -13.20
CA LEU A 594 -3.71 -15.24 -12.28
C LEU A 594 -4.97 -15.36 -11.41
N GLY A 595 -5.99 -14.53 -11.64
CA GLY A 595 -7.29 -14.60 -10.96
C GLY A 595 -7.44 -13.75 -9.69
N PHE A 596 -6.40 -13.02 -9.29
CA PHE A 596 -6.50 -11.94 -8.29
C PHE A 596 -6.58 -10.56 -8.99
N ALA A 597 -6.90 -9.51 -8.25
CA ALA A 597 -6.79 -8.13 -8.73
C ALA A 597 -6.34 -7.22 -7.59
N ASN A 598 -5.62 -6.15 -7.93
CA ASN A 598 -5.13 -5.15 -6.99
C ASN A 598 -4.29 -5.77 -5.84
N PRO A 599 -3.15 -6.43 -6.19
CA PRO A 599 -2.25 -6.97 -5.18
C PRO A 599 -1.62 -5.83 -4.38
N ASP A 600 -1.63 -6.00 -3.07
CA ASP A 600 -1.12 -5.04 -2.10
C ASP A 600 -0.01 -5.68 -1.26
N ASN A 601 -0.21 -5.93 0.05
CA ASN A 601 0.87 -6.35 0.92
C ASN A 601 1.43 -7.72 0.53
N LEU A 602 2.73 -7.89 0.70
CA LEU A 602 3.49 -9.09 0.41
C LEU A 602 4.11 -9.64 1.70
N LEU A 603 4.34 -10.94 1.71
CA LEU A 603 5.12 -11.60 2.74
C LEU A 603 5.89 -12.76 2.12
N ILE A 604 7.21 -12.81 2.34
CA ILE A 604 8.05 -13.89 1.82
C ILE A 604 8.28 -14.93 2.92
N ASP A 605 7.82 -16.15 2.71
CA ASP A 605 8.02 -17.24 3.67
C ASP A 605 9.47 -17.75 3.68
N ARG A 606 9.80 -18.62 4.64
CA ARG A 606 11.16 -19.17 4.80
C ARG A 606 11.62 -20.02 3.63
N SER A 607 10.69 -20.51 2.82
CA SER A 607 10.96 -21.27 1.60
C SER A 607 11.08 -20.37 0.37
N GLY A 608 10.88 -19.06 0.54
CA GLY A 608 10.96 -18.05 -0.49
C GLY A 608 9.69 -17.93 -1.34
N ASN A 609 8.55 -18.48 -0.91
CA ASN A 609 7.27 -18.29 -1.61
C ASN A 609 6.64 -16.95 -1.23
N VAL A 610 5.80 -16.45 -2.11
CA VAL A 610 5.14 -15.15 -1.94
C VAL A 610 3.73 -15.39 -1.39
N TRP A 611 3.45 -14.82 -0.24
CA TRP A 611 2.10 -14.55 0.23
C TRP A 611 1.74 -13.13 -0.19
N MET A 612 0.50 -12.93 -0.62
CA MET A 612 0.02 -11.64 -1.12
C MET A 612 -1.42 -11.44 -0.70
N VAL A 613 -1.77 -10.24 -0.28
CA VAL A 613 -3.15 -9.83 -0.05
C VAL A 613 -3.62 -8.84 -1.11
N THR A 614 -4.94 -8.67 -1.24
CA THR A 614 -5.52 -7.75 -2.24
C THR A 614 -6.29 -6.60 -1.59
N ASP A 615 -6.24 -5.43 -2.22
CA ASP A 615 -7.11 -4.28 -1.95
C ASP A 615 -7.83 -3.78 -3.23
N ILE A 616 -8.91 -4.47 -3.57
CA ILE A 616 -9.90 -3.97 -4.51
C ILE A 616 -10.77 -2.95 -3.79
N SER A 617 -10.69 -1.68 -4.20
CA SER A 617 -11.55 -0.60 -3.68
C SER A 617 -13.01 -1.03 -3.47
N THR A 618 -13.55 -0.71 -2.29
CA THR A 618 -14.93 -0.98 -1.88
C THR A 618 -15.97 -0.51 -2.89
N THR A 619 -15.71 0.57 -3.63
CA THR A 619 -16.61 1.08 -4.70
C THR A 619 -16.78 0.14 -5.90
N ARG A 620 -15.89 -0.86 -6.03
CA ARG A 620 -15.86 -1.84 -7.12
C ARG A 620 -16.09 -3.27 -6.62
N LEU A 621 -15.67 -3.57 -5.38
CA LEU A 621 -15.80 -4.86 -4.74
C LEU A 621 -17.25 -5.39 -4.82
N ASN A 622 -17.42 -6.63 -5.29
CA ASN A 622 -18.74 -7.28 -5.48
C ASN A 622 -19.78 -6.46 -6.29
N LYS A 623 -19.36 -5.49 -7.10
CA LYS A 623 -20.27 -4.73 -7.96
C LYS A 623 -20.74 -5.59 -9.13
N GLU A 624 -22.05 -5.62 -9.37
CA GLU A 624 -22.64 -6.43 -10.44
C GLU A 624 -22.04 -6.11 -11.81
N LEU A 625 -22.00 -7.11 -12.68
CA LEU A 625 -21.48 -6.99 -14.04
C LEU A 625 -22.45 -7.72 -14.98
N LYS A 626 -23.50 -7.03 -15.45
CA LYS A 626 -24.51 -7.64 -16.34
C LYS A 626 -24.02 -7.82 -17.78
N SER A 627 -23.12 -6.95 -18.22
CA SER A 627 -22.50 -6.98 -19.54
C SER A 627 -21.04 -6.53 -19.43
N ARG A 628 -20.17 -7.12 -20.26
CA ARG A 628 -18.76 -6.73 -20.39
C ARG A 628 -18.56 -5.55 -21.34
N ILE A 629 -19.62 -5.16 -22.03
CA ILE A 629 -19.66 -4.04 -22.96
C ILE A 629 -20.77 -3.08 -22.52
N SER A 630 -20.45 -1.79 -22.40
CA SER A 630 -21.41 -0.73 -22.11
C SER A 630 -22.31 -0.45 -23.31
N ASP A 631 -23.41 0.29 -23.08
CA ASP A 631 -24.35 0.68 -24.14
C ASP A 631 -23.69 1.45 -25.31
N ASP A 632 -22.56 2.13 -25.04
CA ASP A 632 -21.77 2.84 -26.05
C ASP A 632 -20.66 1.98 -26.70
N GLY A 633 -20.67 0.67 -26.45
CA GLY A 633 -19.77 -0.30 -27.10
C GLY A 633 -18.37 -0.40 -26.49
N LYS A 634 -18.14 0.14 -25.29
CA LYS A 634 -16.82 0.12 -24.64
C LYS A 634 -16.69 -1.03 -23.62
N PRO A 635 -15.49 -1.59 -23.43
CA PRO A 635 -15.24 -2.52 -22.34
C PRO A 635 -15.55 -1.91 -20.97
N VAL A 636 -16.24 -2.67 -20.12
CA VAL A 636 -16.53 -2.31 -18.73
C VAL A 636 -15.48 -2.93 -17.81
N GLY A 637 -15.06 -2.19 -16.78
CA GLY A 637 -14.14 -2.72 -15.78
C GLY A 637 -14.75 -3.90 -15.03
N VAL A 638 -14.01 -5.01 -14.94
CA VAL A 638 -14.51 -6.26 -14.36
C VAL A 638 -14.14 -6.48 -12.89
N SER A 639 -13.59 -5.51 -12.17
CA SER A 639 -13.07 -5.70 -10.80
C SER A 639 -14.10 -6.31 -9.82
N GLY A 640 -15.39 -6.08 -10.00
CA GLY A 640 -16.43 -6.64 -9.12
C GLY A 640 -16.54 -8.17 -9.16
N ILE A 641 -16.05 -8.83 -10.21
CA ILE A 641 -16.14 -10.29 -10.33
C ILE A 641 -15.27 -11.03 -9.31
N PHE A 642 -14.16 -10.42 -8.87
CA PHE A 642 -13.14 -11.07 -8.03
C PHE A 642 -13.59 -11.32 -6.58
N GLY A 643 -14.72 -10.75 -6.15
CA GLY A 643 -15.31 -11.01 -4.84
C GLY A 643 -14.72 -10.16 -3.72
N ASN A 644 -14.73 -10.69 -2.49
CA ASN A 644 -14.06 -10.06 -1.36
C ASN A 644 -12.54 -10.11 -1.58
N ASN A 645 -11.85 -9.13 -0.98
CA ASN A 645 -10.40 -9.14 -0.88
C ASN A 645 -9.90 -10.39 -0.14
N GLY A 646 -8.69 -10.83 -0.43
CA GLY A 646 -8.20 -12.09 0.11
C GLY A 646 -6.70 -12.26 0.13
N LEU A 647 -6.30 -13.36 0.77
CA LEU A 647 -4.92 -13.81 0.95
C LEU A 647 -4.61 -14.93 -0.05
N TRP A 648 -3.54 -14.76 -0.80
CA TRP A 648 -3.08 -15.62 -1.87
C TRP A 648 -1.68 -16.15 -1.58
N TYR A 649 -1.40 -17.33 -2.11
CA TYR A 649 -0.10 -18.00 -2.03
C TYR A 649 0.43 -18.28 -3.44
N ILE A 650 1.67 -17.90 -3.70
CA ILE A 650 2.36 -18.05 -4.99
C ILE A 650 3.71 -18.74 -4.76
N PRO A 651 3.83 -20.04 -5.09
CA PRO A 651 5.10 -20.75 -5.03
C PRO A 651 6.14 -20.12 -5.95
N THR A 652 7.40 -20.09 -5.52
CA THR A 652 8.52 -19.58 -6.35
C THR A 652 9.38 -20.68 -6.96
N SER A 653 9.12 -21.94 -6.62
CA SER A 653 9.83 -23.12 -7.10
C SER A 653 8.91 -24.34 -7.24
N GLY A 654 9.40 -25.41 -7.87
CA GLY A 654 8.62 -26.61 -8.16
C GLY A 654 7.65 -26.47 -9.34
N ASP A 655 6.83 -27.50 -9.55
CA ASP A 655 5.93 -27.61 -10.72
C ASP A 655 4.84 -26.53 -10.78
N TYR A 656 4.55 -25.89 -9.64
CA TYR A 656 3.54 -24.84 -9.49
C TYR A 656 4.16 -23.44 -9.36
N ALA A 657 5.45 -23.28 -9.63
CA ALA A 657 6.13 -21.99 -9.53
C ALA A 657 5.42 -20.93 -10.40
N GLY A 658 5.06 -19.79 -9.79
CA GLY A 658 4.38 -18.67 -10.45
C GLY A 658 2.87 -18.86 -10.65
N LYS A 659 2.26 -19.93 -10.13
CA LYS A 659 0.80 -20.07 -10.05
C LYS A 659 0.28 -19.47 -8.74
N ALA A 660 -0.93 -18.90 -8.76
CA ALA A 660 -1.56 -18.30 -7.59
C ALA A 660 -2.66 -19.22 -7.04
N PHE A 661 -2.70 -19.36 -5.72
CA PHE A 661 -3.68 -20.18 -5.00
C PHE A 661 -4.35 -19.33 -3.93
N LEU A 662 -5.68 -19.27 -3.94
CA LEU A 662 -6.44 -18.52 -2.94
C LEU A 662 -6.43 -19.28 -1.60
N PHE A 663 -5.86 -18.66 -0.58
CA PHE A 663 -5.80 -19.22 0.77
C PHE A 663 -7.03 -18.80 1.58
N GLY A 664 -7.39 -17.51 1.58
CA GLY A 664 -8.52 -17.01 2.36
C GLY A 664 -9.15 -15.75 1.77
N THR A 665 -10.37 -15.40 2.19
CA THR A 665 -11.04 -14.14 1.85
C THR A 665 -11.50 -13.42 3.10
N GLY A 666 -11.40 -12.09 3.12
CA GLY A 666 -11.88 -11.25 4.21
C GLY A 666 -13.40 -11.09 4.25
N PRO A 667 -13.93 -10.45 5.31
CA PRO A 667 -15.33 -10.02 5.42
C PRO A 667 -15.79 -9.01 4.36
N MET A 668 -17.04 -8.56 4.46
CA MET A 668 -17.57 -7.58 3.53
C MET A 668 -16.87 -6.23 3.61
N GLU A 669 -16.63 -5.64 2.43
CA GLU A 669 -16.19 -4.27 2.28
C GLU A 669 -14.88 -3.96 3.02
N CYS A 670 -14.09 -4.98 3.34
CA CYS A 670 -12.75 -4.82 3.89
C CYS A 670 -11.69 -5.09 2.82
N GLU A 671 -10.48 -4.64 3.08
CA GLU A 671 -9.27 -5.30 2.63
C GLU A 671 -8.73 -6.28 3.70
N THR A 672 -7.86 -7.17 3.26
CA THR A 672 -6.97 -7.93 4.14
C THR A 672 -5.58 -7.35 3.98
N THR A 673 -4.89 -7.03 5.08
CA THR A 673 -3.60 -6.33 5.03
C THR A 673 -2.65 -6.82 6.13
N GLY A 674 -1.38 -6.45 6.06
CA GLY A 674 -0.35 -6.73 7.05
C GLY A 674 -0.14 -8.20 7.43
N PRO A 675 -0.05 -9.17 6.49
CA PRO A 675 0.26 -10.54 6.86
C PRO A 675 1.67 -10.62 7.49
N CYS A 676 1.80 -11.20 8.68
CA CYS A 676 3.12 -11.48 9.27
C CYS A 676 3.15 -12.82 10.01
N PHE A 677 4.25 -13.56 9.89
CA PHE A 677 4.43 -14.85 10.57
C PHE A 677 5.11 -14.72 11.92
N THR A 678 4.81 -15.66 12.82
CA THR A 678 5.73 -16.02 13.91
C THR A 678 7.03 -16.62 13.34
N PRO A 679 8.16 -16.60 14.06
CA PRO A 679 9.43 -17.11 13.53
C PRO A 679 9.42 -18.58 13.08
N ASP A 680 8.53 -19.39 13.65
CA ASP A 680 8.31 -20.80 13.29
C ASP A 680 7.29 -20.99 12.15
N GLU A 681 6.65 -19.91 11.69
CA GLU A 681 5.53 -19.83 10.74
C GLU A 681 4.34 -20.76 11.09
N GLU A 682 4.13 -21.07 12.37
CA GLU A 682 2.94 -21.80 12.82
C GLU A 682 1.71 -20.91 12.98
N THR A 683 1.93 -19.60 13.12
CA THR A 683 0.86 -18.59 13.20
C THR A 683 1.12 -17.46 12.20
N MET A 684 0.09 -17.11 11.44
CA MET A 684 0.06 -15.85 10.69
C MET A 684 -0.84 -14.86 11.42
N PHE A 685 -0.34 -13.67 11.74
CA PHE A 685 -1.19 -12.54 12.08
C PHE A 685 -1.64 -11.84 10.80
N LEU A 686 -2.89 -11.40 10.78
CA LEU A 686 -3.49 -10.70 9.65
C LEU A 686 -4.39 -9.56 10.15
N ALA A 687 -4.31 -8.42 9.51
CA ALA A 687 -5.19 -7.29 9.75
C ALA A 687 -6.42 -7.36 8.83
N ILE A 688 -7.60 -7.22 9.41
CA ILE A 688 -8.84 -6.94 8.70
C ILE A 688 -9.13 -5.45 8.91
N GLN A 689 -8.98 -4.66 7.85
CA GLN A 689 -8.84 -3.20 7.96
C GLN A 689 -10.20 -2.52 8.17
N HIS A 690 -11.04 -2.42 7.14
CA HIS A 690 -12.21 -1.52 7.15
C HIS A 690 -13.56 -2.24 6.89
N PRO A 691 -13.96 -3.29 7.63
CA PRO A 691 -15.20 -4.02 7.36
C PRO A 691 -16.43 -3.09 7.40
N GLY A 692 -17.30 -3.21 6.40
CA GLY A 692 -18.49 -2.36 6.26
C GLY A 692 -18.20 -0.90 5.86
N GLU A 693 -17.08 -0.62 5.18
CA GLU A 693 -16.67 0.73 4.81
C GLU A 693 -17.77 1.54 4.09
N ALA A 694 -18.50 0.93 3.15
CA ALA A 694 -19.48 1.62 2.32
C ALA A 694 -20.90 1.61 2.91
N ASN A 695 -21.31 0.51 3.54
CA ASN A 695 -22.69 0.34 4.01
C ASN A 695 -22.83 0.33 5.55
N GLY A 696 -21.72 0.35 6.28
CA GLY A 696 -21.70 0.30 7.74
C GLY A 696 -22.22 -1.03 8.30
N ILE A 697 -23.03 -0.95 9.36
CA ILE A 697 -23.69 -2.11 9.98
C ILE A 697 -24.51 -2.88 8.95
N ARG A 698 -24.28 -4.19 8.84
CA ARG A 698 -25.21 -5.10 8.16
C ARG A 698 -26.50 -5.22 8.96
N LYS A 699 -27.57 -4.57 8.47
CA LYS A 699 -28.85 -4.53 9.18
C LYS A 699 -29.73 -5.73 8.87
N ASN A 700 -30.32 -6.36 9.89
CA ASN A 700 -31.23 -7.50 9.74
C ASN A 700 -30.67 -8.64 8.86
N GLN A 701 -29.34 -8.84 8.88
CA GLN A 701 -28.65 -9.78 8.01
C GLN A 701 -28.92 -9.57 6.50
N ALA A 702 -29.12 -8.32 6.07
CA ALA A 702 -29.43 -7.93 4.70
C ALA A 702 -28.49 -8.59 3.67
N LEU A 703 -29.09 -8.99 2.54
CA LEU A 703 -28.44 -9.71 1.46
C LEU A 703 -29.14 -9.41 0.12
N GLU A 704 -28.35 -9.25 -0.92
CA GLU A 704 -28.80 -9.04 -2.29
C GLU A 704 -28.43 -10.21 -3.20
N THR A 705 -29.23 -10.43 -4.24
CA THR A 705 -28.87 -11.31 -5.36
C THR A 705 -28.39 -10.45 -6.52
N ARG A 706 -27.18 -10.70 -7.01
CA ARG A 706 -26.52 -9.94 -8.08
C ARG A 706 -26.07 -10.88 -9.20
N GLU A 707 -26.03 -10.38 -10.43
CA GLU A 707 -25.58 -11.13 -11.60
C GLU A 707 -24.19 -10.66 -12.07
N PHE A 708 -23.36 -11.62 -12.45
CA PHE A 708 -22.00 -11.38 -12.91
C PHE A 708 -21.75 -12.16 -14.20
N MET A 709 -21.38 -11.44 -15.26
CA MET A 709 -20.90 -11.99 -16.50
C MET A 709 -19.44 -12.40 -16.29
N VAL A 710 -19.20 -13.66 -15.96
CA VAL A 710 -17.86 -14.22 -15.69
C VAL A 710 -17.37 -14.98 -16.93
N THR A 711 -16.06 -15.25 -16.99
CA THR A 711 -15.48 -16.08 -18.05
C THR A 711 -14.94 -17.38 -17.48
N THR A 712 -15.02 -18.45 -18.28
CA THR A 712 -14.17 -19.63 -18.09
C THR A 712 -12.71 -19.26 -18.32
N THR A 713 -11.78 -20.08 -17.86
CA THR A 713 -10.34 -19.89 -18.09
C THR A 713 -9.95 -19.81 -19.57
N THR A 714 -10.81 -20.30 -20.49
CA THR A 714 -10.62 -20.23 -21.94
C THR A 714 -11.34 -19.05 -22.60
N GLY A 715 -12.08 -18.24 -21.84
CA GLY A 715 -12.72 -17.02 -22.32
C GLY A 715 -14.20 -17.15 -22.71
N GLU A 716 -14.83 -18.30 -22.47
CA GLU A 716 -16.28 -18.44 -22.69
C GLU A 716 -17.06 -17.77 -21.57
N GLU A 717 -17.96 -16.85 -21.92
CA GLU A 717 -18.80 -16.12 -20.96
C GLU A 717 -19.95 -16.99 -20.43
N PHE A 718 -20.30 -16.79 -19.16
CA PHE A 718 -21.50 -17.34 -18.54
C PHE A 718 -21.98 -16.44 -17.40
N VAL A 719 -23.27 -16.51 -17.09
CA VAL A 719 -23.87 -15.76 -15.99
C VAL A 719 -23.70 -16.54 -14.70
N GLN A 720 -23.10 -15.88 -13.69
CA GLN A 720 -23.09 -16.32 -12.31
C GLN A 720 -24.11 -15.52 -11.50
N THR A 721 -24.95 -16.20 -10.74
CA THR A 721 -25.80 -15.58 -9.72
C THR A 721 -25.10 -15.60 -8.37
N ARG A 722 -24.98 -14.45 -7.71
CA ARG A 722 -24.28 -14.33 -6.43
C ARG A 722 -25.19 -13.78 -5.35
N LYS A 723 -25.11 -14.38 -4.16
CA LYS A 723 -25.65 -13.80 -2.93
C LYS A 723 -24.59 -12.93 -2.26
N VAL A 724 -24.90 -11.66 -2.02
CA VAL A 724 -23.95 -10.65 -1.52
C VAL A 724 -24.55 -9.95 -0.30
N PRO A 725 -23.97 -10.10 0.90
CA PRO A 725 -24.35 -9.31 2.07
C PRO A 725 -24.23 -7.79 1.83
N VAL A 726 -25.01 -6.98 2.56
CA VAL A 726 -24.96 -5.50 2.48
C VAL A 726 -24.54 -4.92 3.84
N GLY A 727 -23.34 -4.34 3.90
CA GLY A 727 -22.67 -3.96 5.16
C GLY A 727 -21.98 -5.14 5.84
N SER A 728 -21.43 -4.90 7.05
CA SER A 728 -20.76 -5.94 7.86
C SER A 728 -21.21 -5.94 9.33
N ASN A 729 -21.18 -7.12 9.97
CA ASN A 729 -21.23 -7.28 11.44
C ASN A 729 -19.97 -7.96 12.00
N TRP A 730 -18.92 -8.10 11.20
CA TRP A 730 -17.65 -8.68 11.62
C TRP A 730 -16.92 -7.75 12.61
N PRO A 731 -16.28 -8.25 13.70
CA PRO A 731 -15.92 -9.64 13.97
C PRO A 731 -16.93 -10.42 14.81
N SER A 732 -17.92 -9.78 15.41
CA SER A 732 -18.83 -10.47 16.33
C SER A 732 -19.81 -11.40 15.61
N LYS A 733 -20.16 -11.07 14.36
CA LYS A 733 -21.17 -11.76 13.52
C LYS A 733 -22.58 -11.75 14.11
N ASN A 734 -22.79 -11.07 15.24
CA ASN A 734 -24.10 -10.88 15.81
C ASN A 734 -24.91 -9.93 14.91
N PRO A 735 -26.20 -10.22 14.64
CA PRO A 735 -27.04 -9.31 13.87
C PRO A 735 -27.02 -7.88 14.40
N ASP A 736 -26.90 -6.91 13.50
CA ASP A 736 -26.91 -5.47 13.78
C ASP A 736 -25.75 -4.98 14.68
N ALA A 737 -24.74 -5.81 14.92
CA ALA A 737 -23.56 -5.40 15.67
C ALA A 737 -22.65 -4.46 14.84
N PRO A 738 -21.97 -3.49 15.48
CA PRO A 738 -20.96 -2.66 14.84
C PRO A 738 -19.90 -3.50 14.13
N PRO A 739 -19.59 -3.20 12.86
CA PRO A 739 -18.37 -3.70 12.27
C PRO A 739 -17.16 -3.06 12.96
N LYS A 740 -16.11 -3.85 13.19
CA LYS A 740 -14.88 -3.35 13.81
C LYS A 740 -13.65 -3.85 13.06
N PRO A 741 -12.74 -2.94 12.64
CA PRO A 741 -11.36 -3.29 12.33
C PRO A 741 -10.77 -4.17 13.44
N ALA A 742 -10.13 -5.28 13.07
CA ALA A 742 -9.45 -6.11 14.05
C ALA A 742 -8.27 -6.90 13.46
N VAL A 743 -7.38 -7.29 14.36
CA VAL A 743 -6.25 -8.19 14.06
C VAL A 743 -6.58 -9.60 14.51
N VAL A 744 -6.28 -10.57 13.66
CA VAL A 744 -6.48 -11.99 13.92
C VAL A 744 -5.16 -12.75 13.93
N ALA A 745 -5.14 -13.89 14.64
CA ALA A 745 -4.12 -14.93 14.51
C ALA A 745 -4.71 -16.15 13.83
N ILE A 746 -4.15 -16.55 12.68
CA ILE A 746 -4.52 -17.71 11.88
C ILE A 746 -3.58 -18.86 12.23
N THR A 747 -4.14 -20.02 12.56
CA THR A 747 -3.40 -21.23 12.96
C THR A 747 -4.04 -22.48 12.34
N LYS A 748 -3.30 -23.59 12.28
CA LYS A 748 -3.90 -24.89 11.98
C LYS A 748 -4.79 -25.34 13.15
N SER A 749 -5.95 -25.88 12.84
CA SER A 749 -6.86 -26.47 13.81
C SER A 749 -6.23 -27.72 14.44
N THR A 750 -6.26 -27.80 15.77
CA THR A 750 -5.71 -28.95 16.52
C THR A 750 -6.65 -30.16 16.55
N THR A 751 -7.84 -30.05 15.95
CA THR A 751 -8.84 -31.11 15.82
C THR A 751 -8.83 -31.65 14.40
N SER A 752 -8.10 -32.73 14.17
CA SER A 752 -8.18 -33.60 12.98
C SER A 752 -8.59 -35.00 13.39
#